data_AF-A0A3Q3DPC7-F1
#
_entry.id   AF-A0A3Q3DPC7-F1
#
_cell.length_a   1.000
_cell.length_b   1.000
_cell.length_c   1.000
_cell.angle_alpha   90.00
_cell.angle_beta   90.00
_cell.angle_gamma   90.00
#
_symmetry.space_group_name_H-M   'P 1'
#
loop_
_entity.id
_entity.type
_entity.pdbx_description
1 polymer ?
#
loop_
_entity_poly.entity_id
_entity_poly.type
_entity_poly.pdbx_seq_one_letter_code
_entity_poly.pdbx_strand_id
1 'polypeptide(L)'
;MVRMGPDVPLLNEYKQEFFWKRFPQTVLGGPRFKLGYCAPPYVYVNQAVLFLTPWLFGGVSTLLCQLQLLQELHAAMLSGALMFAAAAAVQAVALYAGRRSGAVERLGAPNTLVDEEEVEFTHCVSPETVRFIAPGKIFGLNVVIHTVLAGLLCAFGTWYVLLGRLTALYGSISVSLVVFVLSWVTVCIAEYSLVVNTATETATFQAQDTYEITPLTRPIYIFIFIVVDLTDRFSGPVPELQLASQVLHVLFLFLPLLWALGILPPLDALFLWGMEQVLVFGLGGSPMSSNFRLLLMFGVSAGVAVCNYFIPSTLGVVLFSTATGFLLSLDLSQVGALCNAPKAHCKDYGPRRGRSPPPPLSNTFGWNLGCREVVMYACLLLAALAEAGLLHHFHSSAQSHSLVRGPQAPVSYLLLVLFSLCWLLREIQGAYVCAGLFLNPVYPKGMSSVQTFEQKNRGLFIAAAIRRVLLYLVSPFALIAFLSMDKSLQQLHGVPLSVGFARAFRVAWQSSEDALLQMVVVVIVRLAAGNNRLPGWDSLGTGVQLLLVGLLMDRLTQFLAKLKFTLTVLVTSWTEKKQRRQSAGTLLALNASLCPLLLAVVTLSALLSAPLLPLFTLPIFLVGFPRPQRSWPGPVGTACPCPDSIFYQQMSGSLASALRTAFARGSLGSLAPGSHFLGRFQDRMVWIMILERGYGYCTVNIKGLELQETSCHTVEARRVDEVFEAAFERPERLGLTQGLNLHWANALTPCTALAVRVYSDARNVLSGIIDSHDNLRKLQDDFLKALVWLLLRYCVKKHKGSMWSCDDGAGIGGRKSQSSQQAQQTACNQPPEAIVVESKVSSLRFRQDSSSMTSFGDWSDEDDLFGPQPARRTVALVTAEAQSGHTVLQTGASLPGSVEMDSLFENMALSALQPLQPLGLGIGMPAVDKGHNTEIFKESPGSLHQLTFSCPQSEVFNLPTGWRTAPMLASRLLHLRPLFPEDWFRFALSRFGPVLQSDTSEDMTKALKEDETLKDLHAQVALSCLVSLGAESAFTSPSYIYRLYCGDVPWSEGLEWLSSSKELYQLALRAFRFSFKLLFDQASLGPMESPEEMFSTLEEYERDWYIGLVSEKGWHDSVLQEKPFLFSLGHDLSMGTYTGRVLSLQEQLVQVGRLNGEGVRGQWANLSWELLYATNDDEERYSIQAHPFMLRNLTVQAADPPLGYPIYSSAPLHFPCL
;
A
#
# COMPACT_ATOMS: atom_id res chain seq x y z
N MET A 1 -22.40 32.72 25.57
CA MET A 1 -22.50 31.29 25.93
C MET A 1 -22.18 30.46 24.69
N VAL A 2 -21.01 29.82 24.65
CA VAL A 2 -20.62 28.92 23.54
C VAL A 2 -21.27 27.57 23.84
N ARG A 3 -22.18 27.09 22.98
CA ARG A 3 -22.83 25.77 23.11
C ARG A 3 -21.75 24.68 23.11
N MET A 4 -21.71 23.88 24.18
CA MET A 4 -20.83 22.72 24.30
C MET A 4 -21.37 21.57 23.43
N GLY A 5 -20.48 20.78 22.83
CA GLY A 5 -20.89 19.56 22.11
C GLY A 5 -21.38 18.47 23.07
N PRO A 6 -22.20 17.51 22.60
CA PRO A 6 -22.62 16.36 23.41
C PRO A 6 -21.43 15.46 23.74
N ASP A 7 -21.34 14.97 24.98
CA ASP A 7 -20.30 14.04 25.40
C ASP A 7 -20.59 12.65 24.84
N VAL A 8 -19.91 12.29 23.75
CA VAL A 8 -19.90 10.91 23.23
C VAL A 8 -18.93 10.07 24.07
N PRO A 9 -19.32 8.88 24.56
CA PRO A 9 -18.44 8.01 25.33
C PRO A 9 -17.17 7.63 24.54
N LEU A 10 -16.03 7.46 25.24
CA LEU A 10 -14.74 7.13 24.62
C LEU A 10 -14.73 5.74 23.96
N LEU A 11 -15.42 4.80 24.59
CA LEU A 11 -15.63 3.44 24.12
C LEU A 11 -17.14 3.20 24.19
N ASN A 12 -17.72 2.65 23.11
CA ASN A 12 -19.08 2.13 23.13
C ASN A 12 -19.21 1.03 24.20
N GLU A 13 -20.42 0.84 24.74
CA GLU A 13 -20.67 -0.15 25.81
C GLU A 13 -20.15 -1.55 25.44
N TYR A 14 -20.36 -1.97 24.18
CA TYR A 14 -19.77 -3.19 23.61
C TYR A 14 -18.24 -3.25 23.78
N LYS A 15 -17.51 -2.22 23.36
CA LYS A 15 -16.05 -2.16 23.45
C LYS A 15 -15.52 -2.11 24.88
N GLN A 16 -16.30 -1.51 25.80
CA GLN A 16 -15.95 -1.51 27.21
C GLN A 16 -15.93 -2.94 27.78
N GLU A 17 -16.84 -3.80 27.34
CA GLU A 17 -16.88 -5.20 27.76
C GLU A 17 -15.60 -5.95 27.33
N PHE A 18 -15.16 -5.80 26.08
CA PHE A 18 -13.89 -6.38 25.61
C PHE A 18 -12.68 -5.85 26.37
N PHE A 19 -12.62 -4.54 26.59
CA PHE A 19 -11.53 -3.93 27.35
C PHE A 19 -11.45 -4.51 28.77
N TRP A 20 -12.57 -4.63 29.47
CA TRP A 20 -12.61 -5.19 30.82
C TRP A 20 -12.35 -6.70 30.86
N LYS A 21 -12.64 -7.44 29.78
CA LYS A 21 -12.22 -8.84 29.60
C LYS A 21 -10.70 -8.96 29.43
N ARG A 22 -10.09 -8.12 28.60
CA ARG A 22 -8.68 -8.25 28.17
C ARG A 22 -7.69 -7.59 29.12
N PHE A 23 -7.99 -6.43 29.68
CA PHE A 23 -7.05 -5.69 30.52
C PHE A 23 -6.52 -6.48 31.73
N PRO A 24 -7.37 -7.16 32.53
CA PRO A 24 -6.88 -8.01 33.62
C PRO A 24 -6.01 -9.18 33.13
N GLN A 25 -6.35 -9.77 31.97
CA GLN A 25 -5.53 -10.83 31.37
C GLN A 25 -4.16 -10.30 30.98
N THR A 26 -4.08 -9.12 30.36
CA THR A 26 -2.81 -8.49 29.98
C THR A 26 -1.94 -8.23 31.20
N VAL A 27 -2.50 -7.67 32.27
CA VAL A 27 -1.75 -7.38 33.51
C VAL A 27 -1.22 -8.67 34.16
N LEU A 28 -2.02 -9.74 34.17
CA LEU A 28 -1.69 -10.99 34.87
C LEU A 28 -1.04 -12.06 33.97
N GLY A 29 -0.90 -11.81 32.67
CA GLY A 29 -0.26 -12.73 31.72
C GLY A 29 -1.11 -13.89 31.23
N GLY A 30 -2.43 -13.70 31.14
CA GLY A 30 -3.35 -14.65 30.53
C GLY A 30 -4.44 -15.28 31.41
N PRO A 31 -4.40 -15.24 32.77
CA PRO A 31 -5.49 -15.76 33.59
C PRO A 31 -6.82 -15.06 33.30
N ARG A 32 -7.88 -15.84 33.07
CA ARG A 32 -9.24 -15.39 32.77
C ARG A 32 -10.09 -15.41 34.06
N PHE A 33 -9.93 -14.40 34.92
CA PHE A 33 -10.67 -14.28 36.19
C PHE A 33 -12.10 -13.74 36.01
N LYS A 34 -12.88 -13.70 37.11
CA LYS A 34 -14.26 -13.17 37.19
C LYS A 34 -14.32 -11.64 37.07
N LEU A 35 -13.61 -11.09 36.10
CA LEU A 35 -13.55 -9.70 35.68
C LEU A 35 -13.73 -9.74 34.15
N GLY A 36 -14.97 -9.94 33.69
CA GLY A 36 -15.34 -10.01 32.27
C GLY A 36 -15.69 -11.41 31.75
N TYR A 37 -15.24 -12.49 32.39
CA TYR A 37 -15.61 -13.87 32.02
C TYR A 37 -16.50 -14.51 33.08
N CYS A 38 -17.53 -15.24 32.64
CA CYS A 38 -18.42 -16.04 33.49
C CYS A 38 -18.06 -17.52 33.38
N ALA A 39 -17.30 -18.05 34.34
CA ALA A 39 -16.94 -19.46 34.43
C ALA A 39 -17.27 -20.02 35.83
N PRO A 40 -17.46 -21.36 35.98
CA PRO A 40 -17.64 -21.97 37.28
C PRO A 40 -16.47 -21.70 38.25
N PRO A 41 -16.71 -21.65 39.57
CA PRO A 41 -15.66 -21.34 40.56
C PRO A 41 -14.42 -22.23 40.47
N TYR A 42 -14.59 -23.50 40.14
CA TYR A 42 -13.47 -24.46 40.03
C TYR A 42 -12.48 -24.10 38.91
N VAL A 43 -12.93 -23.41 37.85
CA VAL A 43 -12.06 -22.97 36.74
C VAL A 43 -11.08 -21.91 37.24
N TYR A 44 -11.57 -20.93 37.99
CA TYR A 44 -10.72 -19.87 38.57
C TYR A 44 -9.74 -20.42 39.60
N VAL A 45 -10.16 -21.40 40.42
CA VAL A 45 -9.27 -22.06 41.39
C VAL A 45 -8.15 -22.79 40.66
N ASN A 46 -8.46 -23.56 39.61
CA ASN A 46 -7.44 -24.25 38.81
C ASN A 46 -6.45 -23.27 38.17
N GLN A 47 -6.92 -22.16 37.61
CA GLN A 47 -6.04 -21.12 37.04
C GLN A 47 -5.15 -20.48 38.11
N ALA A 48 -5.68 -20.19 39.30
CA ALA A 48 -4.91 -19.62 40.41
C ALA A 48 -3.83 -20.59 40.91
N VAL A 49 -4.12 -21.90 40.98
CA VAL A 49 -3.15 -22.94 41.36
C VAL A 49 -2.02 -23.01 40.32
N LEU A 50 -2.35 -23.05 39.03
CA LEU A 50 -1.36 -23.06 37.95
C LEU A 50 -0.50 -21.78 37.95
N PHE A 51 -1.10 -20.62 38.20
CA PHE A 51 -0.40 -19.34 38.29
C PHE A 51 0.62 -19.28 39.44
N LEU A 52 0.31 -19.84 40.61
CA LEU A 52 1.20 -19.82 41.77
C LEU A 52 2.23 -20.98 41.80
N THR A 53 2.15 -21.92 40.86
CA THR A 53 3.04 -23.10 40.81
C THR A 53 4.53 -22.73 40.73
N PRO A 54 4.98 -21.76 39.89
CA PRO A 54 6.38 -21.36 39.85
C PRO A 54 6.88 -20.79 41.18
N TRP A 55 6.05 -19.98 41.86
CA TRP A 55 6.38 -19.44 43.18
C TRP A 55 6.46 -20.56 44.22
N LEU A 56 5.56 -21.55 44.20
CA LEU A 56 5.64 -22.68 45.13
C LEU A 56 6.99 -23.42 44.99
N PHE A 57 7.36 -23.83 43.78
CA PHE A 57 8.60 -24.60 43.54
C PHE A 57 9.86 -23.77 43.78
N GLY A 58 9.87 -22.52 43.33
CA GLY A 58 10.95 -21.58 43.60
C GLY A 58 11.08 -21.24 45.08
N GLY A 59 9.97 -20.99 45.76
CA GLY A 59 9.88 -20.70 47.18
C GLY A 59 10.44 -21.83 48.04
N VAL A 60 10.01 -23.07 47.80
CA VAL A 60 10.56 -24.26 48.47
C VAL A 60 12.07 -24.36 48.25
N SER A 61 12.54 -24.15 47.03
CA SER A 61 13.97 -24.22 46.71
C SER A 61 14.77 -23.10 47.39
N THR A 62 14.26 -21.87 47.42
CA THR A 62 14.89 -20.76 48.15
C THR A 62 14.94 -20.98 49.66
N LEU A 63 13.89 -21.59 50.24
CA LEU A 63 13.85 -21.94 51.66
C LEU A 63 14.92 -22.99 51.99
N LEU A 64 15.04 -24.05 51.19
CA LEU A 64 16.07 -25.07 51.37
C LEU A 64 17.48 -24.50 51.25
N CYS A 65 17.66 -23.51 50.36
CA CYS A 65 18.92 -22.77 50.24
C CYS A 65 19.21 -21.93 51.50
N GLN A 66 18.21 -21.24 52.07
CA GLN A 66 18.36 -20.45 53.29
C GLN A 66 18.62 -21.30 54.53
N LEU A 67 18.05 -22.50 54.58
CA LEU A 67 18.31 -23.50 55.63
C LEU A 67 19.67 -24.21 55.46
N GLN A 68 20.50 -23.78 54.49
CA GLN A 68 21.82 -24.36 54.18
C GLN A 68 21.78 -25.85 53.82
N LEU A 69 20.63 -26.37 53.40
CA LEU A 69 20.44 -27.77 52.97
C LEU A 69 20.88 -27.98 51.51
N LEU A 70 20.83 -26.92 50.71
CA LEU A 70 21.20 -26.92 49.29
C LEU A 70 22.05 -25.69 48.97
N GLN A 71 23.02 -25.83 48.07
CA GLN A 71 23.75 -24.70 47.50
C GLN A 71 22.85 -23.96 46.49
N GLU A 72 23.12 -22.67 46.26
CA GLU A 72 22.30 -21.79 45.40
C GLU A 72 22.02 -22.37 44.01
N LEU A 73 23.05 -22.92 43.34
CA LEU A 73 22.92 -23.51 42.01
C LEU A 73 22.03 -24.78 42.03
N HIS A 74 22.20 -25.62 43.05
CA HIS A 74 21.42 -26.86 43.18
C HIS A 74 19.94 -26.56 43.51
N ALA A 75 19.69 -25.49 44.29
CA ALA A 75 18.34 -25.01 44.55
C ALA A 75 17.65 -24.50 43.26
N ALA A 76 18.36 -23.73 42.43
CA ALA A 76 17.85 -23.29 41.13
C ALA A 76 17.57 -24.47 40.18
N MET A 77 18.45 -25.48 40.13
CA MET A 77 18.22 -26.68 39.31
C MET A 77 17.01 -27.48 39.79
N LEU A 78 16.77 -27.56 41.10
CA LEU A 78 15.61 -28.25 41.68
C LEU A 78 14.30 -27.58 41.28
N SER A 79 14.19 -26.25 41.42
CA SER A 79 12.97 -25.53 41.02
C SER A 79 12.69 -25.67 39.52
N GLY A 80 13.72 -25.58 38.67
CA GLY A 80 13.57 -25.80 37.23
C GLY A 80 13.13 -27.22 36.86
N ALA A 81 13.68 -28.24 37.50
CA ALA A 81 13.28 -29.63 37.26
C ALA A 81 11.82 -29.90 37.65
N LEU A 82 11.38 -29.35 38.79
CA LEU A 82 9.98 -29.44 39.23
C LEU A 82 9.05 -28.70 38.26
N MET A 83 9.43 -27.51 37.79
CA MET A 83 8.64 -26.74 36.83
C MET A 83 8.57 -27.43 35.47
N PHE A 84 9.67 -28.01 34.97
CA PHE A 84 9.69 -28.80 33.75
C PHE A 84 8.70 -29.97 33.81
N ALA A 85 8.69 -30.72 34.92
CA ALA A 85 7.76 -31.83 35.11
C ALA A 85 6.29 -31.35 35.15
N ALA A 86 6.01 -30.23 35.81
CA ALA A 86 4.67 -29.65 35.87
C ALA A 86 4.20 -29.14 34.49
N ALA A 87 5.05 -28.42 33.76
CA ALA A 87 4.74 -27.95 32.41
C ALA A 87 4.49 -29.10 31.44
N ALA A 88 5.31 -30.17 31.50
CA ALA A 88 5.11 -31.37 30.71
C ALA A 88 3.77 -32.07 31.03
N ALA A 89 3.37 -32.11 32.30
CA ALA A 89 2.09 -32.67 32.71
C ALA A 89 0.91 -31.84 32.16
N VAL A 90 0.95 -30.51 32.26
CA VAL A 90 -0.10 -29.62 31.73
C VAL A 90 -0.24 -29.79 30.21
N GLN A 91 0.88 -29.80 29.49
CA GLN A 91 0.88 -29.99 28.03
C GLN A 91 0.41 -31.40 27.61
N ALA A 92 0.76 -32.45 28.37
CA ALA A 92 0.26 -33.80 28.13
C ALA A 92 -1.27 -33.88 28.30
N VAL A 93 -1.82 -33.20 29.30
CA VAL A 93 -3.27 -33.11 29.53
C VAL A 93 -3.95 -32.33 28.38
N ALA A 94 -3.37 -31.22 27.92
CA ALA A 94 -3.89 -30.46 26.79
C ALA A 94 -3.91 -31.28 25.48
N LEU A 95 -2.83 -32.02 25.20
CA LEU A 95 -2.75 -32.93 24.05
C LEU A 95 -3.76 -34.08 24.14
N TYR A 96 -3.95 -34.64 25.33
CA TYR A 96 -4.95 -35.69 25.56
C TYR A 96 -6.38 -35.19 25.34
N ALA A 97 -6.70 -33.99 25.83
CA ALA A 97 -8.00 -33.35 25.62
C ALA A 97 -8.25 -33.06 24.12
N GLY A 98 -7.24 -32.54 23.41
CA GLY A 98 -7.33 -32.25 21.98
C GLY A 98 -7.56 -33.47 21.10
N ARG A 99 -7.04 -34.65 21.48
CA ARG A 99 -7.29 -35.92 20.76
C ARG A 99 -8.69 -36.48 20.98
N ARG A 100 -9.35 -36.12 22.08
CA ARG A 100 -10.65 -36.68 22.49
C ARG A 100 -11.82 -35.89 21.93
N SER A 101 -11.62 -34.60 21.67
CA SER A 101 -12.51 -33.77 20.86
C SER A 101 -12.21 -34.04 19.39
N GLY A 102 -13.03 -34.88 18.73
CA GLY A 102 -12.85 -35.21 17.31
C GLY A 102 -12.67 -33.96 16.43
N ALA A 103 -11.92 -34.12 15.35
CA ALA A 103 -11.62 -33.09 14.35
C ALA A 103 -12.90 -32.48 13.75
N VAL A 104 -13.43 -31.45 14.39
CA VAL A 104 -14.22 -30.46 13.68
C VAL A 104 -13.21 -29.60 12.94
N GLU A 105 -13.00 -29.87 11.65
CA GLU A 105 -12.34 -28.94 10.74
C GLU A 105 -13.15 -27.64 10.74
N ARG A 106 -12.81 -26.73 11.64
CA ARG A 106 -13.22 -25.33 11.53
C ARG A 106 -12.47 -24.76 10.34
N LEU A 107 -13.12 -24.74 9.17
CA LEU A 107 -12.63 -24.19 7.91
C LEU A 107 -12.52 -22.64 7.92
N GLY A 108 -12.25 -22.04 9.07
CA GLY A 108 -12.03 -20.61 9.23
C GLY A 108 -10.68 -20.37 9.87
N ALA A 109 -9.89 -19.44 9.32
CA ALA A 109 -8.66 -18.98 9.95
C ALA A 109 -8.96 -18.57 11.41
N PRO A 110 -8.08 -18.87 12.38
CA PRO A 110 -8.30 -18.46 13.77
C PRO A 110 -8.26 -16.93 13.86
N ASN A 111 -9.44 -16.31 13.83
CA ASN A 111 -9.60 -14.90 14.17
C ASN A 111 -9.45 -14.77 15.69
N THR A 112 -8.73 -13.74 16.14
CA THR A 112 -8.58 -13.38 17.57
C THR A 112 -9.92 -13.16 18.29
N LEU A 113 -11.01 -13.02 17.53
CA LEU A 113 -12.40 -12.88 18.01
C LEU A 113 -13.09 -14.22 18.32
N VAL A 114 -12.62 -15.33 17.73
CA VAL A 114 -13.25 -16.67 17.87
C VAL A 114 -12.93 -17.28 19.24
N ASP A 115 -11.86 -16.83 19.91
CA ASP A 115 -11.48 -17.28 21.26
C ASP A 115 -12.37 -16.74 22.38
N GLU A 116 -13.34 -15.88 22.05
CA GLU A 116 -14.25 -15.20 22.98
C GLU A 116 -15.71 -15.70 22.93
N GLU A 117 -16.00 -16.78 22.18
CA GLU A 117 -17.28 -17.50 22.26
C GLU A 117 -17.53 -18.04 23.69
N GLU A 118 -18.77 -17.92 24.17
CA GLU A 118 -19.17 -18.46 25.48
C GLU A 118 -19.03 -19.99 25.50
N VAL A 119 -18.11 -20.51 26.32
CA VAL A 119 -17.87 -21.95 26.46
C VAL A 119 -18.83 -22.52 27.49
N GLU A 120 -19.61 -23.54 27.10
CA GLU A 120 -20.42 -24.32 28.05
C GLU A 120 -19.52 -25.27 28.84
N PHE A 121 -19.57 -25.20 30.18
CA PHE A 121 -18.73 -26.00 31.05
C PHE A 121 -19.50 -27.18 31.65
N THR A 122 -19.08 -28.41 31.32
CA THR A 122 -19.74 -29.63 31.79
C THR A 122 -19.15 -30.19 33.10
N HIS A 123 -17.82 -30.30 33.24
CA HIS A 123 -17.12 -30.78 34.45
C HIS A 123 -15.62 -30.45 34.43
N CYS A 124 -14.92 -30.56 35.57
CA CYS A 124 -13.54 -30.05 35.78
C CYS A 124 -12.45 -30.56 34.83
N VAL A 125 -12.65 -31.70 34.17
CA VAL A 125 -11.68 -32.33 33.23
C VAL A 125 -12.32 -32.55 31.85
N SER A 126 -13.43 -31.85 31.57
CA SER A 126 -14.00 -31.87 30.22
C SER A 126 -13.00 -31.29 29.22
N PRO A 127 -12.94 -31.78 27.98
CA PRO A 127 -11.99 -31.28 26.99
C PRO A 127 -12.20 -29.78 26.70
N GLU A 128 -13.42 -29.27 26.83
CA GLU A 128 -13.75 -27.83 26.76
C GLU A 128 -13.09 -27.03 27.91
N THR A 129 -13.19 -27.54 29.15
CA THR A 129 -12.57 -26.91 30.33
C THR A 129 -11.04 -26.90 30.20
N VAL A 130 -10.45 -28.02 29.75
CA VAL A 130 -9.01 -28.12 29.53
C VAL A 130 -8.56 -27.17 28.42
N ARG A 131 -9.29 -27.10 27.30
CA ARG A 131 -8.98 -26.18 26.19
C ARG A 131 -9.13 -24.70 26.59
N PHE A 132 -10.06 -24.38 27.48
CA PHE A 132 -10.24 -23.03 28.02
C PHE A 132 -9.11 -22.61 28.97
N ILE A 133 -8.62 -23.53 29.82
CA ILE A 133 -7.53 -23.25 30.77
C ILE A 133 -6.18 -23.28 30.06
N ALA A 134 -5.87 -24.36 29.34
CA ALA A 134 -4.61 -24.59 28.65
C ALA A 134 -4.89 -25.01 27.19
N PRO A 135 -5.10 -24.04 26.28
CA PRO A 135 -5.20 -24.34 24.86
C PRO A 135 -3.94 -25.06 24.38
N GLY A 136 -4.11 -26.22 23.75
CA GLY A 136 -2.98 -26.97 23.18
C GLY A 136 -2.26 -26.17 22.11
N LYS A 137 -0.94 -26.30 22.03
CA LYS A 137 -0.13 -25.64 21.00
C LYS A 137 -0.34 -26.30 19.63
N ILE A 138 -0.31 -25.49 18.57
CA ILE A 138 -0.52 -25.90 17.18
C ILE A 138 0.65 -26.79 16.72
N PHE A 139 1.89 -26.40 17.04
CA PHE A 139 3.08 -27.12 16.61
C PHE A 139 3.65 -28.00 17.73
N GLY A 140 3.86 -29.29 17.45
CA GLY A 140 4.46 -30.21 18.41
C GLY A 140 5.87 -29.82 18.88
N LEU A 141 6.64 -29.14 18.01
CA LEU A 141 7.94 -28.59 18.38
C LEU A 141 7.82 -27.49 19.45
N ASN A 142 6.80 -26.63 19.36
CA ASN A 142 6.57 -25.56 20.32
C ASN A 142 6.20 -26.10 21.70
N VAL A 143 5.49 -27.23 21.78
CA VAL A 143 5.23 -27.93 23.05
C VAL A 143 6.54 -28.29 23.76
N VAL A 144 7.51 -28.86 23.03
CA VAL A 144 8.81 -29.24 23.60
C VAL A 144 9.63 -28.00 23.96
N ILE A 145 9.68 -27.00 23.09
CA ILE A 145 10.45 -25.77 23.34
C ILE A 145 9.90 -25.03 24.56
N HIS A 146 8.58 -24.86 24.68
CA HIS A 146 7.97 -24.11 25.77
C HIS A 146 8.12 -24.82 27.12
N THR A 147 8.01 -26.15 27.16
CA THR A 147 8.22 -26.93 28.39
C THR A 147 9.66 -26.85 28.88
N VAL A 148 10.64 -26.93 27.98
CA VAL A 148 12.06 -26.73 28.33
C VAL A 148 12.31 -25.29 28.80
N LEU A 149 11.77 -24.30 28.10
CA LEU A 149 11.91 -22.89 28.47
C LEU A 149 11.28 -22.58 29.83
N ALA A 150 10.14 -23.18 30.18
CA ALA A 150 9.52 -23.04 31.50
C ALA A 150 10.42 -23.58 32.63
N GLY A 151 11.04 -24.75 32.42
CA GLY A 151 12.02 -25.28 33.37
C GLY A 151 13.23 -24.35 33.54
N LEU A 152 13.78 -23.84 32.44
CA LEU A 152 14.92 -22.91 32.46
C LEU A 152 14.57 -21.56 33.09
N LEU A 153 13.40 -20.99 32.75
CA LEU A 153 12.94 -19.72 33.27
C LEU A 153 12.74 -19.78 34.78
N CYS A 154 12.12 -20.85 35.30
CA CYS A 154 11.96 -21.05 36.73
C CYS A 154 13.31 -21.24 37.45
N ALA A 155 14.24 -22.02 36.87
CA ALA A 155 15.58 -22.21 37.44
C ALA A 155 16.35 -20.89 37.55
N PHE A 156 16.51 -20.20 36.41
CA PHE A 156 17.25 -18.94 36.37
C PHE A 156 16.54 -17.82 37.11
N GLY A 157 15.20 -17.78 37.09
CA GLY A 157 14.40 -16.87 37.89
C GLY A 157 14.59 -17.07 39.39
N THR A 158 14.65 -18.33 39.85
CA THR A 158 14.97 -18.67 41.26
C THR A 158 16.35 -18.15 41.64
N TRP A 159 17.33 -18.28 40.74
CA TRP A 159 18.70 -17.82 40.99
C TRP A 159 18.83 -16.29 40.98
N TYR A 160 18.05 -15.62 40.13
CA TYR A 160 17.96 -14.16 40.01
C TYR A 160 17.31 -13.52 41.24
N VAL A 161 16.21 -14.09 41.73
CA VAL A 161 15.41 -13.54 42.84
C VAL A 161 15.93 -13.99 44.22
N LEU A 162 17.00 -14.77 44.30
CA LEU A 162 17.49 -15.35 45.55
C LEU A 162 17.73 -14.27 46.64
N LEU A 163 17.14 -14.46 47.82
CA LEU A 163 17.11 -13.42 48.87
C LEU A 163 18.52 -13.00 49.34
N GLY A 164 19.47 -13.94 49.37
CA GLY A 164 20.88 -13.64 49.71
C GLY A 164 21.53 -12.66 48.73
N ARG A 165 21.25 -12.81 47.43
CA ARG A 165 21.72 -11.90 46.37
C ARG A 165 21.09 -10.51 46.49
N LEU A 166 19.77 -10.45 46.66
CA LEU A 166 19.05 -9.17 46.83
C LEU A 166 19.57 -8.39 48.04
N THR A 167 19.83 -9.11 49.15
CA THR A 167 20.39 -8.51 50.37
C THR A 167 21.80 -7.97 50.15
N ALA A 168 22.62 -8.67 49.35
CA ALA A 168 23.94 -8.19 48.96
C ALA A 168 23.90 -6.95 48.05
N LEU A 169 22.87 -6.82 47.19
CA LEU A 169 22.72 -5.69 46.27
C LEU A 169 22.21 -4.42 46.95
N TYR A 170 21.26 -4.52 47.88
CA TYR A 170 20.60 -3.35 48.50
C TYR A 170 21.02 -3.07 49.95
N GLY A 171 21.73 -3.97 50.61
CA GLY A 171 22.20 -3.80 52.00
C GLY A 171 21.09 -3.76 53.06
N SER A 172 19.82 -3.98 52.67
CA SER A 172 18.65 -3.95 53.54
C SER A 172 17.76 -5.17 53.30
N ILE A 173 17.48 -5.90 54.37
CA ILE A 173 16.62 -7.11 54.34
C ILE A 173 15.18 -6.72 53.98
N SER A 174 14.67 -5.61 54.50
CA SER A 174 13.28 -5.17 54.26
C SER A 174 13.02 -4.84 52.79
N VAL A 175 13.95 -4.11 52.15
CA VAL A 175 13.86 -3.80 50.71
C VAL A 175 13.96 -5.08 49.89
N SER A 176 14.88 -5.97 50.26
CA SER A 176 15.10 -7.25 49.57
C SER A 176 13.87 -8.16 49.62
N LEU A 177 13.12 -8.16 50.72
CA LEU A 177 11.90 -8.96 50.87
C LEU A 177 10.75 -8.42 49.99
N VAL A 178 10.61 -7.10 49.86
CA VAL A 178 9.63 -6.49 48.95
C VAL A 178 9.98 -6.81 47.49
N VAL A 179 11.25 -6.64 47.11
CA VAL A 179 11.75 -6.97 45.77
C VAL A 179 11.56 -8.46 45.49
N PHE A 180 11.82 -9.34 46.46
CA PHE A 180 11.63 -10.79 46.34
C PHE A 180 10.17 -11.15 45.99
N VAL A 181 9.21 -10.68 46.79
CA VAL A 181 7.78 -11.00 46.60
C VAL A 181 7.28 -10.49 45.25
N LEU A 182 7.57 -9.24 44.92
CA LEU A 182 7.11 -8.64 43.67
C LEU A 182 7.80 -9.25 42.43
N SER A 183 9.07 -9.66 42.56
CA SER A 183 9.78 -10.34 41.46
C SER A 183 9.18 -11.72 41.17
N TRP A 184 8.74 -12.47 42.18
CA TRP A 184 8.04 -13.73 41.97
C TRP A 184 6.72 -13.56 41.20
N VAL A 185 6.00 -12.46 41.43
CA VAL A 185 4.80 -12.13 40.64
C VAL A 185 5.16 -11.96 39.17
N THR A 186 6.21 -11.21 38.84
CA THR A 186 6.69 -11.04 37.46
C THR A 186 7.08 -12.37 36.81
N VAL A 187 7.77 -13.26 37.53
CA VAL A 187 8.13 -14.60 37.03
C VAL A 187 6.89 -15.46 36.77
N CYS A 188 5.92 -15.47 37.70
CA CYS A 188 4.67 -16.22 37.53
C CYS A 188 3.87 -15.75 36.31
N ILE A 189 3.81 -14.44 36.07
CA ILE A 189 3.14 -13.83 34.91
C ILE A 189 3.75 -14.34 33.58
N ALA A 190 5.07 -14.43 33.49
CA ALA A 190 5.74 -14.91 32.27
C ALA A 190 5.60 -16.42 32.08
N GLU A 191 5.74 -17.20 33.16
CA GLU A 191 5.57 -18.66 33.16
C GLU A 191 4.15 -19.07 32.75
N TYR A 192 3.13 -18.38 33.26
CA TYR A 192 1.75 -18.66 32.93
C TYR A 192 1.45 -18.46 31.44
N SER A 193 1.95 -17.35 30.86
CA SER A 193 1.82 -17.04 29.43
C SER A 193 2.48 -18.11 28.55
N LEU A 194 3.61 -18.66 28.99
CA LEU A 194 4.37 -19.66 28.25
C LEU A 194 3.69 -21.04 28.22
N VAL A 195 3.20 -21.50 29.38
CA VAL A 195 2.75 -22.89 29.61
C VAL A 195 1.24 -23.05 29.47
N VAL A 196 0.45 -22.08 29.92
CA VAL A 196 -1.00 -22.23 30.12
C VAL A 196 -1.77 -21.48 29.03
N ASN A 197 -1.93 -20.16 29.17
CA ASN A 197 -2.64 -19.33 28.21
C ASN A 197 -1.94 -17.99 28.05
N THR A 198 -1.81 -17.52 26.81
CA THR A 198 -1.27 -16.19 26.50
C THR A 198 -2.35 -15.13 26.58
N ALA A 199 -2.01 -13.96 27.15
CA ALA A 199 -2.88 -12.79 27.08
C ALA A 199 -2.89 -12.19 25.66
N THR A 200 -4.00 -11.56 25.29
CA THR A 200 -4.00 -10.56 24.21
C THR A 200 -3.16 -9.37 24.65
N GLU A 201 -2.02 -9.12 24.02
CA GLU A 201 -1.14 -8.01 24.42
C GLU A 201 -1.62 -6.67 23.86
N THR A 202 -1.34 -5.56 24.56
CA THR A 202 -1.58 -4.21 24.02
C THR A 202 -0.60 -3.85 22.90
N ALA A 203 0.58 -4.47 22.88
CA ALA A 203 1.60 -4.31 21.85
C ALA A 203 1.53 -5.47 20.84
N THR A 204 0.67 -5.33 19.83
CA THR A 204 0.53 -6.31 18.72
C THR A 204 1.09 -5.75 17.43
N PHE A 205 2.07 -6.43 16.82
CA PHE A 205 2.64 -6.02 15.53
C PHE A 205 2.02 -6.75 14.34
N GLN A 206 1.81 -8.06 14.46
CA GLN A 206 1.06 -8.88 13.50
C GLN A 206 -0.34 -9.17 14.04
N ALA A 207 -1.33 -9.18 13.16
CA ALA A 207 -2.71 -9.51 13.53
C ALA A 207 -2.88 -11.01 13.83
N GLN A 208 -2.08 -11.87 13.20
CA GLN A 208 -2.12 -13.32 13.37
C GLN A 208 -0.76 -13.83 13.85
N ASP A 209 -0.76 -14.64 14.90
CA ASP A 209 0.44 -15.28 15.43
C ASP A 209 0.69 -16.63 14.76
N THR A 210 1.15 -16.59 13.50
CA THR A 210 1.34 -17.77 12.65
C THR A 210 2.34 -18.80 13.19
N TYR A 211 3.32 -18.36 13.99
CA TYR A 211 4.40 -19.20 14.51
C TYR A 211 4.36 -19.38 16.04
N GLU A 212 3.29 -18.93 16.71
CA GLU A 212 3.16 -18.94 18.17
C GLU A 212 4.34 -18.25 18.90
N ILE A 213 4.74 -17.07 18.42
CA ILE A 213 5.86 -16.29 18.98
C ILE A 213 5.41 -15.46 20.19
N THR A 214 4.13 -15.09 20.28
CA THR A 214 3.56 -14.28 21.38
C THR A 214 3.84 -14.85 22.77
N PRO A 215 3.67 -16.17 23.03
CA PRO A 215 4.01 -16.79 24.32
C PRO A 215 5.46 -16.58 24.78
N LEU A 216 6.39 -16.36 23.85
CA LEU A 216 7.82 -16.22 24.14
C LEU A 216 8.22 -14.80 24.55
N THR A 217 7.35 -13.81 24.32
CA THR A 217 7.64 -12.38 24.53
C THR A 217 8.07 -12.08 25.98
N ARG A 218 7.23 -12.39 26.97
CA ARG A 218 7.49 -12.12 28.39
C ARG A 218 8.72 -12.88 28.93
N PRO A 219 8.87 -14.21 28.68
CA PRO A 219 10.07 -14.94 29.07
C PRO A 219 11.38 -14.34 28.56
N ILE A 220 11.43 -13.92 27.29
CA ILE A 220 12.67 -13.35 26.71
C ILE A 220 13.08 -12.05 27.39
N TYR A 221 12.13 -11.17 27.73
CA TYR A 221 12.44 -9.98 28.52
C TYR A 221 13.04 -10.32 29.88
N ILE A 222 12.51 -11.34 30.56
CA ILE A 222 13.09 -11.79 31.83
C ILE A 222 14.50 -12.34 31.62
N PHE A 223 14.74 -13.15 30.58
CA PHE A 223 16.08 -13.65 30.27
C PHE A 223 17.09 -12.53 30.00
N ILE A 224 16.68 -11.43 29.33
CA ILE A 224 17.55 -10.27 29.11
C ILE A 224 18.02 -9.68 30.45
N PHE A 225 17.13 -9.55 31.43
CA PHE A 225 17.47 -9.02 32.76
C PHE A 225 18.40 -9.97 33.52
N ILE A 226 18.13 -11.27 33.44
CA ILE A 226 18.95 -12.31 34.07
C ILE A 226 20.36 -12.32 33.48
N VAL A 227 20.51 -12.16 32.16
CA VAL A 227 21.83 -12.14 31.51
C VAL A 227 22.69 -11.00 32.08
N VAL A 228 22.13 -9.81 32.34
CA VAL A 228 22.90 -8.69 32.92
C VAL A 228 23.31 -8.96 34.36
N ASP A 229 22.47 -9.64 35.15
CA ASP A 229 22.87 -10.03 36.51
C ASP A 229 23.91 -11.15 36.50
N LEU A 230 23.81 -12.11 35.57
CA LEU A 230 24.84 -13.13 35.38
C LEU A 230 26.17 -12.52 34.95
N THR A 231 26.17 -11.53 34.06
CA THR A 231 27.42 -10.85 33.67
C THR A 231 28.01 -10.09 34.85
N ASP A 232 27.22 -9.47 35.73
CA ASP A 232 27.70 -8.85 36.97
C ASP A 232 28.32 -9.87 37.94
N ARG A 233 27.78 -11.09 37.99
CA ARG A 233 28.32 -12.17 38.84
C ARG A 233 29.65 -12.71 38.35
N PHE A 234 29.84 -12.81 37.02
CA PHE A 234 31.02 -13.45 36.42
C PHE A 234 32.10 -12.48 35.95
N SER A 235 31.75 -11.23 35.68
CA SER A 235 32.72 -10.16 35.43
C SER A 235 33.10 -9.59 36.80
N GLY A 236 34.39 -9.44 37.12
CA GLY A 236 34.82 -8.91 38.44
C GLY A 236 34.18 -7.55 38.80
N PRO A 237 34.48 -6.95 39.97
CA PRO A 237 33.74 -5.80 40.50
C PRO A 237 33.82 -4.57 39.57
N VAL A 238 32.84 -4.42 38.69
CA VAL A 238 32.67 -3.26 37.80
C VAL A 238 31.50 -2.44 38.36
N PRO A 239 31.75 -1.24 38.91
CA PRO A 239 30.71 -0.47 39.62
C PRO A 239 29.55 -0.06 38.70
N GLU A 240 29.81 0.16 37.42
CA GLU A 240 28.79 0.49 36.42
C GLU A 240 27.85 -0.69 36.16
N LEU A 241 28.38 -1.92 36.12
CA LEU A 241 27.60 -3.14 35.89
C LEU A 241 26.77 -3.51 37.11
N GLN A 242 27.33 -3.29 38.31
CA GLN A 242 26.60 -3.46 39.57
C GLN A 242 25.44 -2.45 39.67
N LEU A 243 25.67 -1.18 39.31
CA LEU A 243 24.61 -0.17 39.25
C LEU A 243 23.54 -0.55 38.22
N ALA A 244 23.93 -1.01 37.03
CA ALA A 244 23.00 -1.48 36.02
C ALA A 244 22.16 -2.66 36.54
N SER A 245 22.77 -3.63 37.21
CA SER A 245 22.06 -4.75 37.82
C SER A 245 21.07 -4.26 38.90
N GLN A 246 21.47 -3.36 39.79
CA GLN A 246 20.58 -2.77 40.81
C GLN A 246 19.36 -2.05 40.18
N VAL A 247 19.59 -1.27 39.12
CA VAL A 247 18.51 -0.56 38.41
C VAL A 247 17.58 -1.54 37.70
N LEU A 248 18.12 -2.58 37.07
CA LEU A 248 17.33 -3.59 36.37
C LEU A 248 16.46 -4.41 37.34
N HIS A 249 16.94 -4.75 38.53
CA HIS A 249 16.12 -5.41 39.55
C HIS A 249 14.93 -4.53 40.01
N VAL A 250 15.10 -3.20 40.05
CA VAL A 250 13.97 -2.28 40.30
C VAL A 250 13.02 -2.25 39.10
N LEU A 251 13.55 -2.13 37.89
CA LEU A 251 12.75 -2.12 36.65
C LEU A 251 11.98 -3.43 36.44
N PHE A 252 12.52 -4.56 36.92
CA PHE A 252 11.91 -5.89 36.86
C PHE A 252 10.55 -5.94 37.56
N LEU A 253 10.36 -5.15 38.62
CA LEU A 253 9.08 -5.05 39.35
C LEU A 253 8.00 -4.36 38.52
N PHE A 254 8.40 -3.52 37.57
CA PHE A 254 7.49 -2.75 36.71
C PHE A 254 7.25 -3.42 35.35
N LEU A 255 7.88 -4.57 35.05
CA LEU A 255 7.63 -5.31 33.81
C LEU A 255 6.14 -5.58 33.55
N PRO A 256 5.31 -6.00 34.54
CA PRO A 256 3.86 -6.15 34.34
C PRO A 256 3.17 -4.87 33.89
N LEU A 257 3.57 -3.72 34.44
CA LEU A 257 3.03 -2.42 34.04
C LEU A 257 3.50 -2.03 32.63
N LEU A 258 4.76 -2.29 32.29
CA LEU A 258 5.31 -1.98 30.96
C LEU A 258 4.68 -2.83 29.85
N TRP A 259 4.36 -4.11 30.13
CA TRP A 259 3.55 -4.96 29.23
C TRP A 259 2.13 -4.44 29.11
N ALA A 260 1.46 -4.12 30.22
CA ALA A 260 0.10 -3.58 30.20
C ALA A 260 -0.01 -2.27 29.41
N LEU A 261 0.97 -1.37 29.54
CA LEU A 261 1.04 -0.11 28.80
C LEU A 261 1.46 -0.28 27.33
N GLY A 262 1.91 -1.45 26.91
CA GLY A 262 2.32 -1.72 25.52
C GLY A 262 3.60 -1.00 25.10
N ILE A 263 4.48 -0.69 26.06
CA ILE A 263 5.78 -0.03 25.81
C ILE A 263 6.79 -1.04 25.26
N LEU A 264 6.72 -2.30 25.74
CA LEU A 264 7.62 -3.36 25.34
C LEU A 264 7.14 -3.99 24.02
N PRO A 265 7.98 -4.03 22.98
CA PRO A 265 7.59 -4.57 21.68
C PRO A 265 7.44 -6.10 21.69
N PRO A 266 6.56 -6.67 20.85
CA PRO A 266 6.60 -8.10 20.57
C PRO A 266 7.92 -8.46 19.86
N LEU A 267 8.29 -9.75 19.91
CA LEU A 267 9.63 -10.20 19.49
C LEU A 267 9.92 -9.95 18.01
N ASP A 268 8.92 -10.18 17.16
CA ASP A 268 9.01 -9.93 15.72
C ASP A 268 9.29 -8.45 15.42
N ALA A 269 8.63 -7.52 16.10
CA ALA A 269 8.91 -6.10 16.01
C ALA A 269 10.27 -5.75 16.61
N LEU A 270 10.63 -6.32 17.77
CA LEU A 270 11.89 -6.05 18.47
C LEU A 270 13.11 -6.41 17.62
N PHE A 271 13.12 -7.60 17.02
CA PHE A 271 14.24 -8.05 16.18
C PHE A 271 14.36 -7.21 14.92
N LEU A 272 13.26 -6.97 14.20
CA LEU A 272 13.28 -6.16 12.99
C LEU A 272 13.69 -4.71 13.28
N TRP A 273 13.14 -4.13 14.34
CA TRP A 273 13.51 -2.77 14.77
C TRP A 273 14.96 -2.71 15.21
N GLY A 274 15.43 -3.65 16.02
CA GLY A 274 16.81 -3.69 16.50
C GLY A 274 17.81 -3.82 15.36
N MET A 275 17.56 -4.72 14.40
CA MET A 275 18.37 -4.85 13.20
C MET A 275 18.38 -3.56 12.35
N GLU A 276 17.23 -2.91 12.18
CA GLU A 276 17.13 -1.63 11.48
C GLU A 276 17.92 -0.52 12.20
N GLN A 277 17.79 -0.40 13.53
CA GLN A 277 18.54 0.59 14.32
C GLN A 277 20.05 0.37 14.22
N VAL A 278 20.51 -0.88 14.33
CA VAL A 278 21.95 -1.20 14.21
C VAL A 278 22.43 -0.96 12.78
N LEU A 279 21.65 -1.32 11.76
CA LEU A 279 22.01 -1.07 10.37
C LEU A 279 22.14 0.43 10.07
N VAL A 280 21.17 1.24 10.48
CA VAL A 280 21.13 2.68 10.19
C VAL A 280 22.16 3.44 11.02
N PHE A 281 22.12 3.32 12.36
CA PHE A 281 22.95 4.12 13.24
C PHE A 281 24.32 3.51 13.48
N GLY A 282 24.43 2.18 13.56
CA GLY A 282 25.69 1.48 13.81
C GLY A 282 26.52 1.27 12.54
N LEU A 283 25.87 0.86 11.44
CA LEU A 283 26.54 0.42 10.21
C LEU A 283 26.35 1.37 9.02
N GLY A 284 25.62 2.48 9.18
CA GLY A 284 25.49 3.55 8.20
C GLY A 284 24.61 3.25 6.98
N GLY A 285 23.72 2.26 7.08
CA GLY A 285 22.76 1.90 6.03
C GLY A 285 21.46 2.71 6.07
N SER A 286 20.49 2.27 5.27
CA SER A 286 19.13 2.82 5.23
C SER A 286 18.13 1.81 5.83
N PRO A 287 16.95 2.25 6.30
CA PRO A 287 15.80 1.37 6.43
C PRO A 287 15.53 0.66 5.10
N MET A 288 15.10 -0.60 5.17
CA MET A 288 15.01 -1.47 4.00
C MET A 288 13.56 -1.71 3.63
N SER A 289 13.30 -1.74 2.32
CA SER A 289 11.96 -1.94 1.74
C SER A 289 11.35 -3.32 2.05
N SER A 290 12.15 -4.33 2.40
CA SER A 290 11.69 -5.67 2.77
C SER A 290 12.53 -6.31 3.89
N ASN A 291 11.93 -7.26 4.62
CA ASN A 291 12.60 -8.00 5.70
C ASN A 291 13.82 -8.79 5.21
N PHE A 292 13.73 -9.39 4.02
CA PHE A 292 14.85 -10.13 3.43
C PHE A 292 16.02 -9.20 3.09
N ARG A 293 15.73 -8.03 2.50
CA ARG A 293 16.75 -7.03 2.19
C ARG A 293 17.39 -6.46 3.46
N LEU A 294 16.61 -6.28 4.54
CA LEU A 294 17.11 -5.91 5.86
C LEU A 294 18.12 -6.93 6.39
N LEU A 295 17.78 -8.22 6.38
CA LEU A 295 18.66 -9.29 6.85
C LEU A 295 19.96 -9.36 6.05
N LEU A 296 19.86 -9.32 4.72
CA LEU A 296 21.01 -9.38 3.83
C LEU A 296 21.95 -8.16 4.03
N MET A 297 21.39 -6.95 4.02
CA MET A 297 22.18 -5.73 4.18
C MET A 297 22.79 -5.64 5.58
N PHE A 298 22.09 -6.07 6.63
CA PHE A 298 22.63 -6.16 7.98
C PHE A 298 23.82 -7.12 8.03
N GLY A 299 23.69 -8.34 7.52
CA GLY A 299 24.74 -9.35 7.53
C GLY A 299 26.00 -8.91 6.78
N VAL A 300 25.84 -8.37 5.56
CA VAL A 300 26.99 -7.89 4.76
C VAL A 300 27.67 -6.69 5.42
N SER A 301 26.89 -5.75 5.96
CA SER A 301 27.45 -4.55 6.62
C SER A 301 28.17 -4.88 7.92
N ALA A 302 27.65 -5.82 8.71
CA ALA A 302 28.31 -6.33 9.91
C ALA A 302 29.63 -7.02 9.54
N GLY A 303 29.64 -7.81 8.46
CA GLY A 303 30.84 -8.42 7.90
C GLY A 303 31.94 -7.39 7.56
N VAL A 304 31.59 -6.23 7.00
CA VAL A 304 32.55 -5.15 6.71
C VAL A 304 33.19 -4.61 7.99
N ALA A 305 32.41 -4.37 9.05
CA ALA A 305 32.94 -3.91 10.33
C ALA A 305 33.89 -4.94 10.96
N VAL A 306 33.55 -6.23 10.87
CA VAL A 306 34.42 -7.34 11.32
C VAL A 306 35.71 -7.40 10.51
N CYS A 307 35.64 -7.30 9.18
CA CYS A 307 36.82 -7.26 8.32
C CYS A 307 37.76 -6.09 8.68
N ASN A 308 37.20 -4.90 8.94
CA ASN A 308 37.97 -3.73 9.36
C ASN A 308 38.78 -3.96 10.64
N TYR A 309 38.27 -4.76 11.58
CA TYR A 309 38.97 -5.10 12.82
C TYR A 309 40.21 -5.99 12.56
N PHE A 310 40.11 -6.91 11.60
CA PHE A 310 41.15 -7.91 11.30
C PHE A 310 42.21 -7.44 10.30
N ILE A 311 41.96 -6.37 9.52
CA ILE A 311 42.95 -5.84 8.56
C ILE A 311 44.10 -5.17 9.34
N PRO A 312 45.36 -5.61 9.18
CA PRO A 312 46.49 -5.10 9.95
C PRO A 312 47.05 -3.76 9.44
N SER A 313 46.65 -3.32 8.24
CA SER A 313 47.14 -2.09 7.60
C SER A 313 46.11 -0.97 7.68
N THR A 314 46.50 0.21 8.20
CA THR A 314 45.63 1.40 8.24
C THR A 314 45.23 1.86 6.84
N LEU A 315 46.16 1.82 5.89
CA LEU A 315 45.89 2.09 4.48
C LEU A 315 44.89 1.06 3.90
N GLY A 316 45.08 -0.21 4.24
CA GLY A 316 44.15 -1.28 3.85
C GLY A 316 42.72 -1.02 4.34
N VAL A 317 42.55 -0.59 5.60
CA VAL A 317 41.24 -0.27 6.16
C VAL A 317 40.60 0.94 5.49
N VAL A 318 41.36 2.01 5.21
CA VAL A 318 40.82 3.20 4.52
C VAL A 318 40.35 2.84 3.11
N LEU A 319 41.17 2.11 2.34
CA LEU A 319 40.80 1.69 0.98
C LEU A 319 39.61 0.72 0.98
N PHE A 320 39.64 -0.27 1.87
CA PHE A 320 38.55 -1.23 2.00
C PHE A 320 37.25 -0.54 2.42
N SER A 321 37.27 0.30 3.46
CA SER A 321 36.09 1.02 3.94
C SER A 321 35.53 1.99 2.91
N THR A 322 36.39 2.68 2.16
CA THR A 322 35.96 3.57 1.06
C THR A 322 35.29 2.78 -0.06
N ALA A 323 35.87 1.64 -0.46
CA ALA A 323 35.29 0.79 -1.49
C ALA A 323 33.95 0.17 -1.06
N THR A 324 33.93 -0.50 0.10
CA THR A 324 32.71 -1.15 0.60
C THR A 324 31.64 -0.13 0.97
N GLY A 325 32.02 1.04 1.49
CA GLY A 325 31.11 2.13 1.79
C GLY A 325 30.37 2.64 0.55
N PHE A 326 31.08 2.79 -0.58
CA PHE A 326 30.47 3.14 -1.86
C PHE A 326 29.57 2.01 -2.38
N LEU A 327 30.10 0.79 -2.48
CA LEU A 327 29.36 -0.36 -3.05
C LEU A 327 28.07 -0.69 -2.30
N LEU A 328 28.09 -0.65 -0.96
CA LEU A 328 26.91 -0.89 -0.12
C LEU A 328 25.91 0.27 -0.09
N SER A 329 26.29 1.42 -0.66
CA SER A 329 25.41 2.58 -0.83
C SER A 329 24.73 2.61 -2.20
N LEU A 330 25.07 1.70 -3.12
CA LEU A 330 24.43 1.55 -4.43
C LEU A 330 23.19 0.64 -4.34
N ASP A 331 22.35 0.67 -5.39
CA ASP A 331 21.18 -0.20 -5.46
C ASP A 331 21.53 -1.60 -5.95
N LEU A 332 21.80 -2.52 -5.01
CA LEU A 332 22.21 -3.89 -5.33
C LEU A 332 21.10 -4.75 -5.94
N SER A 333 19.81 -4.38 -5.85
CA SER A 333 18.72 -5.18 -6.46
C SER A 333 18.82 -5.28 -7.98
N GLN A 334 19.46 -4.31 -8.63
CA GLN A 334 19.57 -4.27 -10.08
C GLN A 334 20.70 -5.14 -10.64
N VAL A 335 21.66 -5.52 -9.80
CA VAL A 335 22.74 -6.44 -10.21
C VAL A 335 22.15 -7.81 -10.57
N GLY A 336 21.13 -8.27 -9.84
CA GLY A 336 20.42 -9.51 -10.14
C GLY A 336 19.69 -9.48 -11.49
N ALA A 337 19.14 -8.32 -11.89
CA ALA A 337 18.51 -8.14 -13.20
C ALA A 337 19.55 -8.19 -14.35
N LEU A 338 20.77 -7.71 -14.11
CA LEU A 338 21.88 -7.77 -15.08
C LEU A 338 22.36 -9.21 -15.31
N CYS A 339 22.41 -10.04 -14.26
CA CYS A 339 22.78 -11.45 -14.36
C CYS A 339 21.68 -12.31 -15.01
N ASN A 340 20.42 -11.90 -14.87
CA ASN A 340 19.26 -12.61 -15.41
C ASN A 340 18.80 -12.12 -16.79
N ALA A 341 19.42 -11.09 -17.36
CA ALA A 341 19.14 -10.65 -18.72
C ALA A 341 19.59 -11.75 -19.71
N PRO A 342 18.67 -12.40 -20.45
CA PRO A 342 19.05 -13.40 -21.43
C PRO A 342 19.75 -12.73 -22.62
N LYS A 343 20.74 -13.43 -23.18
CA LYS A 343 21.52 -13.13 -24.40
C LYS A 343 20.65 -12.97 -25.65
N ALA A 344 19.78 -11.97 -25.69
CA ALA A 344 18.85 -11.74 -26.79
C ALA A 344 18.89 -10.27 -27.23
N HIS A 345 20.07 -9.74 -27.54
CA HIS A 345 20.22 -8.51 -28.34
C HIS A 345 21.60 -8.45 -28.98
N CYS A 346 21.81 -9.29 -30.01
CA CYS A 346 22.83 -9.01 -31.03
C CYS A 346 22.48 -9.77 -32.32
N LYS A 347 21.44 -9.30 -33.02
CA LYS A 347 21.30 -9.36 -34.49
C LYS A 347 20.01 -8.62 -34.88
N ASP A 348 20.10 -7.94 -36.01
CA ASP A 348 19.04 -7.27 -36.78
C ASP A 348 18.70 -5.82 -36.39
N TYR A 349 19.56 -4.90 -36.87
CA TYR A 349 19.14 -3.55 -37.21
C TYR A 349 18.46 -3.55 -38.59
N GLY A 350 17.15 -3.32 -38.62
CA GLY A 350 16.39 -2.94 -39.80
C GLY A 350 15.28 -1.97 -39.40
N PRO A 351 15.09 -0.82 -40.08
CA PRO A 351 14.13 0.19 -39.65
C PRO A 351 12.72 -0.21 -40.10
N ARG A 352 11.90 -0.76 -39.20
CA ARG A 352 10.44 -0.85 -39.41
C ARG A 352 9.71 0.07 -38.43
N ARG A 353 9.14 1.14 -38.99
CA ARG A 353 8.12 2.00 -38.37
C ARG A 353 6.87 1.16 -38.08
N GLY A 354 6.25 1.39 -36.91
CA GLY A 354 4.86 1.02 -36.66
C GLY A 354 4.64 -0.33 -35.97
N ARG A 355 5.12 -0.47 -34.73
CA ARG A 355 4.51 -1.41 -33.78
C ARG A 355 4.67 -0.82 -32.37
N SER A 356 3.55 -0.63 -31.68
CA SER A 356 3.52 -0.20 -30.28
C SER A 356 4.32 -1.19 -29.44
N PRO A 357 5.22 -0.72 -28.55
CA PRO A 357 5.92 -1.62 -27.64
C PRO A 357 4.91 -2.34 -26.73
N PRO A 358 5.16 -3.60 -26.37
CA PRO A 358 4.36 -4.28 -25.35
C PRO A 358 4.48 -3.50 -24.01
N PRO A 359 3.45 -3.54 -23.14
CA PRO A 359 3.52 -2.89 -21.84
C PRO A 359 4.69 -3.48 -21.03
N PRO A 360 5.49 -2.66 -20.33
CA PRO A 360 6.60 -3.15 -19.55
C PRO A 360 6.09 -4.06 -18.42
N LEU A 361 6.68 -5.25 -18.27
CA LEU A 361 6.45 -6.10 -17.11
C LEU A 361 6.72 -5.30 -15.82
N SER A 362 5.77 -5.39 -14.91
CA SER A 362 5.45 -4.44 -13.85
C SER A 362 6.38 -4.38 -12.63
N ASN A 363 7.59 -4.93 -12.67
CA ASN A 363 8.50 -4.93 -11.50
C ASN A 363 9.83 -4.20 -11.71
N THR A 364 10.04 -3.57 -12.86
CA THR A 364 11.24 -2.77 -13.08
C THR A 364 10.90 -1.67 -14.08
N PHE A 365 10.51 -0.51 -13.55
CA PHE A 365 10.24 0.68 -14.36
C PHE A 365 11.55 1.15 -15.04
N GLY A 366 11.85 0.57 -16.20
CA GLY A 366 12.67 1.14 -17.27
C GLY A 366 14.14 1.48 -16.98
N TRP A 367 14.69 1.22 -15.79
CA TRP A 367 16.11 1.43 -15.52
C TRP A 367 16.82 0.08 -15.35
N ASN A 368 17.64 -0.25 -16.34
CA ASN A 368 18.70 -1.24 -16.23
C ASN A 368 20.00 -0.46 -16.05
N LEU A 369 20.89 -0.89 -15.15
CA LEU A 369 22.26 -0.38 -15.08
C LEU A 369 22.90 -0.47 -16.47
N GLY A 370 22.96 0.66 -17.19
CA GLY A 370 23.60 0.72 -18.49
C GLY A 370 25.12 0.67 -18.33
N CYS A 371 25.82 0.28 -19.41
CA CYS A 371 27.29 0.30 -19.42
C CYS A 371 27.86 1.68 -19.06
N ARG A 372 27.14 2.77 -19.39
CA ARG A 372 27.54 4.14 -19.08
C ARG A 372 27.52 4.42 -17.58
N GLU A 373 26.46 4.02 -16.87
CA GLU A 373 26.36 4.18 -15.42
C GLU A 373 27.40 3.33 -14.69
N VAL A 374 27.64 2.09 -15.16
CA VAL A 374 28.70 1.23 -14.62
C VAL A 374 30.08 1.88 -14.76
N VAL A 375 30.41 2.42 -15.94
CA VAL A 375 31.68 3.14 -16.15
C VAL A 375 31.78 4.37 -15.25
N MET A 376 30.70 5.14 -15.11
CA MET A 376 30.68 6.31 -14.22
C MET A 376 30.92 5.92 -12.76
N TYR A 377 30.23 4.89 -12.25
CA TYR A 377 30.42 4.40 -10.89
C TYR A 377 31.81 3.81 -10.67
N ALA A 378 32.37 3.12 -11.66
CA ALA A 378 33.75 2.62 -11.60
C ALA A 378 34.76 3.77 -11.55
N CYS A 379 34.58 4.81 -12.37
CA CYS A 379 35.42 6.01 -12.34
C CYS A 379 35.33 6.74 -10.99
N LEU A 380 34.12 6.89 -10.43
CA LEU A 380 33.92 7.49 -9.11
C LEU A 380 34.60 6.70 -8.00
N LEU A 381 34.46 5.37 -8.02
CA LEU A 381 35.11 4.48 -7.06
C LEU A 381 36.65 4.58 -7.15
N LEU A 382 37.21 4.52 -8.36
CA LEU A 382 38.65 4.65 -8.57
C LEU A 382 39.18 6.02 -8.11
N ALA A 383 38.45 7.09 -8.40
CA ALA A 383 38.81 8.43 -7.95
C ALA A 383 38.76 8.55 -6.42
N ALA A 384 37.73 8.03 -5.77
CA ALA A 384 37.60 8.03 -4.31
C ALA A 384 38.71 7.21 -3.63
N LEU A 385 39.07 6.05 -4.19
CA LEU A 385 40.17 5.23 -3.70
C LEU A 385 41.53 5.91 -3.87
N ALA A 386 41.76 6.56 -5.01
CA ALA A 386 42.98 7.31 -5.28
C ALA A 386 43.11 8.49 -4.30
N GLU A 387 42.05 9.28 -4.11
CA GLU A 387 42.02 10.39 -3.15
C GLU A 387 42.30 9.89 -1.73
N ALA A 388 41.51 8.94 -1.22
CA ALA A 388 41.64 8.44 0.14
C ALA A 388 43.04 7.82 0.39
N GLY A 389 43.54 7.05 -0.57
CA GLY A 389 44.85 6.41 -0.50
C GLY A 389 46.01 7.40 -0.48
N LEU A 390 46.01 8.37 -1.40
CA LEU A 390 47.07 9.39 -1.49
C LEU A 390 47.07 10.29 -0.24
N LEU A 391 45.90 10.76 0.19
CA LEU A 391 45.78 11.62 1.37
C LEU A 391 46.24 10.90 2.64
N HIS A 392 45.82 9.65 2.84
CA HIS A 392 46.27 8.85 3.98
C HIS A 392 47.77 8.56 3.93
N HIS A 393 48.32 8.24 2.75
CA HIS A 393 49.74 7.94 2.61
C HIS A 393 50.64 9.15 2.94
N PHE A 394 50.31 10.33 2.40
CA PHE A 394 51.16 11.52 2.57
C PHE A 394 50.96 12.24 3.91
N HIS A 395 49.76 12.22 4.49
CA HIS A 395 49.44 13.03 5.67
C HIS A 395 49.28 12.22 6.98
N SER A 396 49.34 10.88 6.94
CA SER A 396 49.30 10.05 8.16
C SER A 396 50.48 10.27 9.12
N SER A 397 51.60 10.83 8.62
CA SER A 397 52.82 11.06 9.40
C SER A 397 52.96 12.48 9.97
N ALA A 398 52.13 13.44 9.53
CA ALA A 398 52.22 14.84 9.92
C ALA A 398 51.64 15.04 11.34
N GLN A 399 52.52 15.04 12.35
CA GLN A 399 52.18 15.24 13.76
C GLN A 399 51.77 16.69 14.06
N SER A 400 50.50 17.06 13.83
CA SER A 400 49.96 18.26 14.45
C SER A 400 48.57 17.99 15.05
N HIS A 401 48.46 18.23 16.36
CA HIS A 401 47.26 17.97 17.16
C HIS A 401 46.21 19.09 17.06
N SER A 402 46.51 20.21 16.41
CA SER A 402 45.60 21.35 16.31
C SER A 402 44.87 21.39 14.98
N LEU A 403 43.54 21.29 15.02
CA LEU A 403 42.66 21.45 13.85
C LEU A 403 42.82 22.82 13.16
N VAL A 404 43.40 23.79 13.87
CA VAL A 404 43.64 25.16 13.38
C VAL A 404 44.91 25.27 12.52
N ARG A 405 45.90 24.37 12.68
CA ARG A 405 47.17 24.40 11.91
C ARG A 405 47.51 23.08 11.21
N GLY A 406 46.73 22.04 11.40
CA GLY A 406 46.95 20.72 10.80
C GLY A 406 46.38 20.57 9.39
N PRO A 407 46.68 19.43 8.73
CA PRO A 407 46.25 19.16 7.35
C PRO A 407 44.72 19.06 7.19
N GLN A 408 43.97 18.79 8.26
CA GLN A 408 42.50 18.77 8.27
C GLN A 408 41.86 20.17 8.28
N ALA A 409 42.61 21.24 8.58
CA ALA A 409 42.09 22.61 8.68
C ALA A 409 41.40 23.12 7.39
N PRO A 410 42.04 23.07 6.20
CA PRO A 410 41.42 23.57 4.97
C PRO A 410 40.17 22.78 4.59
N VAL A 411 40.18 21.46 4.78
CA VAL A 411 39.03 20.59 4.50
C VAL A 411 37.87 20.92 5.46
N SER A 412 38.17 21.25 6.72
CA SER A 412 37.16 21.64 7.71
C SER A 412 36.41 22.92 7.31
N TYR A 413 37.11 23.95 6.83
CA TYR A 413 36.47 25.17 6.32
C TYR A 413 35.67 24.91 5.04
N LEU A 414 36.18 24.04 4.16
CA LEU A 414 35.45 23.63 2.96
C LEU A 414 34.12 22.95 3.32
N LEU A 415 34.10 22.04 4.30
CA LEU A 415 32.87 21.38 4.76
C LEU A 415 31.84 22.37 5.31
N LEU A 416 32.26 23.41 6.05
CA LEU A 416 31.37 24.47 6.55
C LEU A 416 30.73 25.28 5.42
N VAL A 417 31.51 25.63 4.39
CA VAL A 417 31.03 26.35 3.22
C VAL A 417 30.09 25.48 2.39
N LEU A 418 30.47 24.23 2.14
CA LEU A 418 29.63 23.26 1.41
C LEU A 418 28.29 23.04 2.10
N PHE A 419 28.28 22.91 3.43
CA PHE A 419 27.05 22.76 4.21
C PHE A 419 26.14 23.98 4.05
N SER A 420 26.69 25.18 4.27
CA SER A 420 25.93 26.43 4.19
C SER A 420 25.33 26.65 2.80
N LEU A 421 26.12 26.37 1.75
CA LEU A 421 25.68 26.51 0.36
C LEU A 421 24.64 25.46 -0.03
N CYS A 422 24.85 24.19 0.31
CA CYS A 422 23.89 23.12 0.03
C CYS A 422 22.57 23.32 0.78
N TRP A 423 22.63 23.80 2.03
CA TRP A 423 21.47 24.14 2.84
C TRP A 423 20.67 25.29 2.20
N LEU A 424 21.33 26.40 1.85
CA LEU A 424 20.67 27.55 1.22
C LEU A 424 20.02 27.17 -0.12
N LEU A 425 20.73 26.43 -0.97
CA LEU A 425 20.21 25.97 -2.25
C LEU A 425 19.02 25.01 -2.10
N ARG A 426 18.87 24.33 -0.95
CA ARG A 426 17.69 23.51 -0.64
C ARG A 426 16.48 24.37 -0.34
N GLU A 427 16.64 25.31 0.59
CA GLU A 427 15.54 26.09 1.15
C GLU A 427 14.86 26.93 0.06
N ILE A 428 15.62 27.38 -0.94
CA ILE A 428 15.10 28.15 -2.09
C ILE A 428 14.22 27.30 -3.03
N GLN A 429 14.27 25.96 -2.99
CA GLN A 429 13.51 25.09 -3.91
C GLN A 429 12.05 24.86 -3.48
N GLY A 430 11.74 24.99 -2.19
CA GLY A 430 10.41 24.71 -1.65
C GLY A 430 9.46 25.91 -1.69
N ALA A 431 8.16 25.65 -1.56
CA ALA A 431 7.14 26.70 -1.42
C ALA A 431 7.29 27.52 -0.12
N TYR A 432 7.87 26.92 0.93
CA TYR A 432 8.17 27.56 2.19
C TYR A 432 9.66 27.42 2.55
N VAL A 433 10.16 28.40 3.31
CA VAL A 433 11.54 28.52 3.83
C VAL A 433 11.53 28.45 5.37
N CYS A 434 12.66 28.11 5.98
CA CYS A 434 12.85 28.07 7.43
C CYS A 434 11.87 27.10 8.10
N ALA A 435 11.94 25.82 7.72
CA ALA A 435 11.10 24.76 8.29
C ALA A 435 9.58 25.03 8.19
N GLY A 436 9.15 25.70 7.11
CA GLY A 436 7.73 25.92 6.82
C GLY A 436 7.14 27.20 7.39
N LEU A 437 7.94 28.10 7.97
CA LEU A 437 7.45 29.32 8.64
C LEU A 437 7.11 30.45 7.66
N PHE A 438 7.94 30.65 6.63
CA PHE A 438 7.80 31.78 5.70
C PHE A 438 7.56 31.30 4.28
N LEU A 439 6.64 31.94 3.57
CA LEU A 439 6.42 31.70 2.14
C LEU A 439 7.65 32.11 1.33
N ASN A 440 8.10 31.23 0.43
CA ASN A 440 9.23 31.51 -0.45
C ASN A 440 8.82 32.55 -1.52
N PRO A 441 9.50 33.72 -1.60
CA PRO A 441 9.22 34.70 -2.65
C PRO A 441 9.74 34.27 -4.03
N VAL A 442 10.71 33.35 -4.09
CA VAL A 442 11.33 32.88 -5.34
C VAL A 442 10.49 31.78 -6.02
N TYR A 443 9.61 31.12 -5.26
CA TYR A 443 8.79 30.03 -5.78
C TYR A 443 7.61 30.56 -6.63
N PRO A 444 7.32 29.97 -7.81
CA PRO A 444 6.21 30.41 -8.68
C PRO A 444 4.82 30.27 -8.02
N LYS A 445 3.99 31.33 -8.06
CA LYS A 445 2.62 31.39 -7.50
C LYS A 445 1.53 31.66 -8.55
N GLY A 446 0.30 31.19 -8.29
CA GLY A 446 -0.92 31.55 -9.00
C GLY A 446 -1.04 31.01 -10.42
N MET A 447 -0.64 29.76 -10.66
CA MET A 447 -0.53 29.21 -12.02
C MET A 447 -1.46 28.02 -12.24
N SER A 448 -2.45 28.20 -13.10
CA SER A 448 -3.32 27.13 -13.61
C SER A 448 -2.70 26.37 -14.79
N SER A 449 -1.73 26.98 -15.50
CA SER A 449 -1.07 26.38 -16.67
C SER A 449 0.28 25.75 -16.31
N VAL A 450 0.42 24.45 -16.61
CA VAL A 450 1.68 23.70 -16.47
C VAL A 450 2.83 24.37 -17.23
N GLN A 451 2.59 24.82 -18.47
CA GLN A 451 3.62 25.45 -19.30
C GLN A 451 4.18 26.74 -18.67
N THR A 452 3.31 27.56 -18.09
CA THR A 452 3.73 28.81 -17.41
C THR A 452 4.51 28.51 -16.13
N PHE A 453 4.14 27.45 -15.41
CA PHE A 453 4.85 26.98 -14.24
C PHE A 453 6.26 26.51 -14.59
N GLU A 454 6.43 25.69 -15.62
CA GLU A 454 7.74 25.21 -16.05
C GLU A 454 8.68 26.33 -16.50
N GLN A 455 8.17 27.31 -17.25
CA GLN A 455 8.96 28.45 -17.73
C GLN A 455 9.52 29.28 -16.57
N LYS A 456 8.67 29.62 -15.59
CA LYS A 456 9.09 30.42 -14.42
C LYS A 456 10.01 29.64 -13.47
N ASN A 457 9.93 28.31 -13.47
CA ASN A 457 10.76 27.45 -12.61
C ASN A 457 12.22 27.33 -13.10
N ARG A 458 12.56 27.80 -14.31
CA ARG A 458 13.90 27.64 -14.94
C ARG A 458 15.07 28.11 -14.07
N GLY A 459 14.91 29.17 -13.28
CA GLY A 459 15.96 29.64 -12.35
C GLY A 459 16.24 28.64 -11.22
N LEU A 460 15.19 28.02 -10.67
CA LEU A 460 15.29 27.01 -9.63
C LEU A 460 15.94 25.72 -10.17
N PHE A 461 15.74 25.38 -11.45
CA PHE A 461 16.44 24.27 -12.09
C PHE A 461 17.97 24.42 -12.07
N ILE A 462 18.48 25.63 -12.34
CA ILE A 462 19.93 25.89 -12.32
C ILE A 462 20.47 25.74 -10.90
N ALA A 463 19.79 26.34 -9.91
CA ALA A 463 20.15 26.20 -8.50
C ALA A 463 20.14 24.73 -8.04
N ALA A 464 19.14 23.95 -8.48
CA ALA A 464 19.04 22.52 -8.22
C ALA A 464 20.19 21.72 -8.84
N ALA A 465 20.58 22.02 -10.09
CA ALA A 465 21.71 21.37 -10.75
C ALA A 465 23.03 21.63 -10.01
N ILE A 466 23.27 22.89 -9.58
CA ILE A 466 24.44 23.25 -8.77
C ILE A 466 24.44 22.47 -7.44
N ARG A 467 23.31 22.47 -6.71
CA ARG A 467 23.17 21.70 -5.46
C ARG A 467 23.49 20.22 -5.68
N ARG A 468 23.00 19.63 -6.78
CA ARG A 468 23.21 18.22 -7.07
C ARG A 468 24.68 17.87 -7.25
N VAL A 469 25.41 18.68 -8.04
CA VAL A 469 26.86 18.50 -8.23
C VAL A 469 27.59 18.65 -6.89
N LEU A 470 27.27 19.67 -6.12
CA LEU A 470 27.89 19.89 -4.81
C LEU A 470 27.62 18.73 -3.84
N LEU A 471 26.39 18.21 -3.80
CA LEU A 471 25.98 17.21 -2.82
C LEU A 471 26.43 15.79 -3.17
N TYR A 472 26.34 15.38 -4.45
CA TYR A 472 26.66 14.01 -4.87
C TYR A 472 28.09 13.85 -5.39
N LEU A 473 28.74 14.90 -5.89
CA LEU A 473 30.11 14.82 -6.39
C LEU A 473 31.12 15.45 -5.43
N VAL A 474 30.92 16.70 -4.99
CA VAL A 474 31.95 17.42 -4.22
C VAL A 474 31.96 17.01 -2.75
N SER A 475 30.78 16.89 -2.13
CA SER A 475 30.65 16.63 -0.70
C SER A 475 31.20 15.26 -0.28
N PRO A 476 30.92 14.13 -0.97
CA PRO A 476 31.45 12.83 -0.56
C PRO A 476 32.97 12.77 -0.58
N PHE A 477 33.61 13.38 -1.59
CA PHE A 477 35.08 13.47 -1.69
C PHE A 477 35.65 14.32 -0.55
N ALA A 478 35.05 15.49 -0.25
CA ALA A 478 35.47 16.31 0.90
C ALA A 478 35.34 15.57 2.25
N LEU A 479 34.28 14.76 2.41
CA LEU A 479 34.07 13.93 3.60
C LEU A 479 35.11 12.81 3.71
N ILE A 480 35.38 12.09 2.61
CA ILE A 480 36.41 11.05 2.52
C ILE A 480 37.80 11.64 2.80
N ALA A 481 38.12 12.81 2.23
CA ALA A 481 39.35 13.52 2.47
C ALA A 481 39.56 13.80 3.96
N PHE A 482 38.54 14.32 4.65
CA PHE A 482 38.62 14.55 6.09
C PHE A 482 38.86 13.24 6.88
N LEU A 483 38.09 12.19 6.58
CA LEU A 483 38.17 10.90 7.28
C LEU A 483 39.52 10.20 7.05
N SER A 484 40.06 10.25 5.83
CA SER A 484 41.32 9.60 5.47
C SER A 484 42.55 10.22 6.16
N MET A 485 42.48 11.51 6.54
CA MET A 485 43.54 12.22 7.27
C MET A 485 43.44 12.04 8.79
N ASP A 486 42.47 11.28 9.29
CA ASP A 486 42.20 11.24 10.73
C ASP A 486 43.18 10.37 11.52
N LYS A 487 43.68 10.92 12.63
CA LYS A 487 44.67 10.25 13.48
C LYS A 487 44.10 8.99 14.17
N SER A 488 42.80 8.96 14.46
CA SER A 488 42.20 7.82 15.17
C SER A 488 42.20 6.52 14.34
N LEU A 489 42.47 6.59 13.04
CA LEU A 489 42.75 5.43 12.18
C LEU A 489 44.01 4.65 12.60
N GLN A 490 44.89 5.20 13.45
CA GLN A 490 46.06 4.47 13.94
C GLN A 490 45.73 3.46 15.06
N GLN A 491 44.52 3.51 15.64
CA GLN A 491 44.07 2.67 16.76
C GLN A 491 42.90 1.73 16.36
N LEU A 492 42.92 1.19 15.14
CA LEU A 492 41.79 0.46 14.53
C LEU A 492 41.41 -0.87 15.19
N HIS A 493 42.28 -1.46 16.01
CA HIS A 493 41.98 -2.70 16.75
C HIS A 493 40.97 -2.52 17.91
N GLY A 494 40.37 -1.33 18.04
CA GLY A 494 39.19 -1.13 18.87
C GLY A 494 37.92 -1.45 18.11
N VAL A 495 37.10 -2.39 18.61
CA VAL A 495 35.75 -2.66 18.10
C VAL A 495 34.94 -1.38 17.83
N PRO A 496 34.83 -0.39 18.75
CA PRO A 496 34.03 0.81 18.50
C PRO A 496 34.59 1.68 17.36
N LEU A 497 35.92 1.73 17.19
CA LEU A 497 36.55 2.47 16.10
C LEU A 497 36.33 1.79 14.75
N SER A 498 36.43 0.45 14.69
CA SER A 498 36.17 -0.32 13.46
C SER A 498 34.74 -0.12 12.94
N VAL A 499 33.75 -0.15 13.84
CA VAL A 499 32.33 0.10 13.53
C VAL A 499 32.13 1.57 13.14
N GLY A 500 32.67 2.50 13.94
CA GLY A 500 32.56 3.94 13.70
C GLY A 500 33.11 4.39 12.35
N PHE A 501 34.26 3.85 11.93
CA PHE A 501 34.83 4.15 10.61
C PHE A 501 34.11 3.44 9.46
N ALA A 502 33.71 2.17 9.62
CA ALA A 502 32.89 1.48 8.62
C ALA A 502 31.60 2.28 8.32
N ARG A 503 30.93 2.77 9.37
CA ARG A 503 29.79 3.68 9.27
C ARG A 503 30.16 4.99 8.58
N ALA A 504 31.19 5.69 9.05
CA ALA A 504 31.52 7.04 8.57
C ALA A 504 31.81 7.06 7.06
N PHE A 505 32.60 6.11 6.56
CA PHE A 505 32.90 6.00 5.12
C PHE A 505 31.67 5.62 4.28
N ARG A 506 30.74 4.81 4.82
CA ARG A 506 29.50 4.48 4.13
C ARG A 506 28.53 5.67 4.08
N VAL A 507 28.29 6.32 5.22
CA VAL A 507 27.33 7.44 5.34
C VAL A 507 27.70 8.62 4.45
N ALA A 508 28.99 8.81 4.15
CA ALA A 508 29.46 9.79 3.17
C ALA A 508 28.81 9.62 1.77
N TRP A 509 28.47 8.39 1.39
CA TRP A 509 27.77 8.07 0.15
C TRP A 509 26.26 7.85 0.37
N GLN A 510 25.88 7.09 1.40
CA GLN A 510 24.48 6.72 1.67
C GLN A 510 23.57 7.95 1.86
N SER A 511 24.03 8.94 2.63
CA SER A 511 23.27 10.14 2.99
C SER A 511 24.22 11.32 3.21
N SER A 512 24.86 11.79 2.13
CA SER A 512 25.89 12.84 2.17
C SER A 512 25.43 14.14 2.85
N GLU A 513 24.14 14.47 2.75
CA GLU A 513 23.55 15.66 3.39
C GLU A 513 23.58 15.58 4.92
N ASP A 514 23.18 14.43 5.48
CA ASP A 514 23.21 14.20 6.92
C ASP A 514 24.64 13.99 7.42
N ALA A 515 25.49 13.35 6.61
CA ALA A 515 26.91 13.19 6.88
C ALA A 515 27.62 14.56 7.02
N LEU A 516 27.31 15.48 6.11
CA LEU A 516 27.86 16.83 6.10
C LEU A 516 27.46 17.60 7.36
N LEU A 517 26.20 17.50 7.78
CA LEU A 517 25.72 18.09 9.03
C LEU A 517 26.43 17.50 10.25
N GLN A 518 26.56 16.17 10.34
CA GLN A 518 27.25 15.48 11.44
C GLN A 518 28.72 15.93 11.55
N MET A 519 29.41 16.03 10.42
CA MET A 519 30.81 16.47 10.36
C MET A 519 30.98 17.93 10.75
N VAL A 520 30.09 18.81 10.27
CA VAL A 520 30.11 20.22 10.64
C VAL A 520 29.94 20.41 12.14
N VAL A 521 29.06 19.66 12.80
CA VAL A 521 28.90 19.71 14.26
C VAL A 521 30.20 19.29 14.96
N VAL A 522 30.82 18.18 14.55
CA VAL A 522 32.10 17.74 15.12
C VAL A 522 33.21 18.78 14.90
N VAL A 523 33.28 19.38 13.70
CA VAL A 523 34.25 20.44 13.38
C VAL A 523 34.02 21.68 14.24
N ILE A 524 32.78 22.13 14.43
CA ILE A 524 32.45 23.28 15.28
C ILE A 524 32.84 23.01 16.73
N VAL A 525 32.55 21.83 17.27
CA VAL A 525 32.94 21.45 18.64
C VAL A 525 34.46 21.48 18.79
N ARG A 526 35.21 20.95 17.82
CA ARG A 526 36.68 20.97 17.83
C ARG A 526 37.25 22.38 17.67
N LEU A 527 36.65 23.23 16.83
CA LEU A 527 37.05 24.64 16.67
C LEU A 527 36.77 25.44 17.95
N ALA A 528 35.64 25.21 18.62
CA ALA A 528 35.27 25.86 19.87
C ALA A 528 36.19 25.44 21.04
N ALA A 529 36.65 24.19 21.06
CA ALA A 529 37.64 23.72 22.03
C ALA A 529 39.03 24.35 21.82
N GLY A 530 39.35 24.80 20.60
CA GLY A 530 40.60 25.46 20.27
C GLY A 530 41.82 24.57 20.52
N ASN A 531 42.69 24.97 21.47
CA ASN A 531 43.85 24.17 21.90
C ASN A 531 43.58 23.35 23.18
N ASN A 532 42.41 23.51 23.81
CA ASN A 532 42.06 22.80 25.03
C ASN A 532 41.56 21.40 24.67
N ARG A 533 42.13 20.36 25.29
CA ARG A 533 41.62 18.99 25.14
C ARG A 533 40.32 18.86 25.93
N LEU A 534 39.30 18.29 25.30
CA LEU A 534 38.06 17.89 25.99
C LEU A 534 38.25 16.45 26.47
N PRO A 535 38.58 16.21 27.76
CA PRO A 535 38.78 14.85 28.27
C PRO A 535 37.50 14.04 28.07
N GLY A 536 37.64 12.81 27.55
CA GLY A 536 36.51 11.94 27.21
C GLY A 536 36.04 12.08 25.75
N TRP A 537 35.84 13.30 25.24
CA TRP A 537 35.43 13.49 23.83
C TRP A 537 36.53 13.12 22.85
N ASP A 538 37.74 13.64 23.08
CA ASP A 538 38.88 13.42 22.18
C ASP A 538 39.38 11.96 22.19
N SER A 539 39.10 11.20 23.25
CA SER A 539 39.49 9.78 23.39
C SER A 539 38.58 8.81 22.62
N LEU A 540 37.38 9.22 22.23
CA LEU A 540 36.42 8.33 21.53
C LEU A 540 36.83 8.04 20.07
N GLY A 541 37.63 8.93 19.46
CA GLY A 541 37.97 8.89 18.04
C GLY A 541 36.83 9.37 17.14
N THR A 542 37.17 9.82 15.92
CA THR A 542 36.24 10.55 15.03
C THR A 542 35.07 9.68 14.58
N GLY A 543 35.31 8.40 14.27
CA GLY A 543 34.24 7.48 13.86
C GLY A 543 33.14 7.33 14.92
N VAL A 544 33.52 7.21 16.19
CA VAL A 544 32.58 7.09 17.32
C VAL A 544 31.91 8.42 17.62
N GLN A 545 32.65 9.54 17.55
CA GLN A 545 32.08 10.88 17.68
C GLN A 545 30.96 11.11 16.65
N LEU A 546 31.18 10.73 15.38
CA LEU A 546 30.16 10.87 14.33
C LEU A 546 28.95 9.97 14.53
N LEU A 547 29.16 8.76 15.06
CA LEU A 547 28.07 7.87 15.44
C LEU A 547 27.21 8.51 16.55
N LEU A 548 27.84 9.03 17.61
CA LEU A 548 27.15 9.68 18.73
C LEU A 548 26.41 10.94 18.28
N VAL A 549 27.06 11.81 17.50
CA VAL A 549 26.40 13.01 16.94
C VAL A 549 25.23 12.62 16.04
N GLY A 550 25.40 11.62 15.17
CA GLY A 550 24.32 11.12 14.33
C GLY A 550 23.12 10.62 15.13
N LEU A 551 23.37 9.83 16.18
CA LEU A 551 22.31 9.35 17.08
C LEU A 551 21.63 10.50 17.82
N LEU A 552 22.40 11.42 18.41
CA LEU A 552 21.85 12.57 19.15
C LEU A 552 21.01 13.48 18.25
N MET A 553 21.46 13.76 17.03
CA MET A 553 20.74 14.60 16.08
C MET A 553 19.44 13.95 15.61
N ASP A 554 19.43 12.63 15.39
CA ASP A 554 18.19 11.90 15.10
C ASP A 554 17.21 11.97 16.29
N ARG A 555 17.68 11.66 17.51
CA ARG A 555 16.85 11.70 18.71
C ARG A 555 16.32 13.11 19.00
N LEU A 556 17.10 14.15 18.77
CA LEU A 556 16.67 15.54 18.87
C LEU A 556 15.59 15.87 17.81
N THR A 557 15.79 15.44 16.57
CA THR A 557 14.82 15.66 15.48
C THR A 557 13.49 14.96 15.79
N GLN A 558 13.54 13.72 16.29
CA GLN A 558 12.35 13.00 16.74
C GLN A 558 11.67 13.68 17.93
N PHE A 559 12.44 14.15 18.92
CA PHE A 559 11.91 14.90 20.06
C PHE A 559 11.16 16.15 19.60
N LEU A 560 11.76 16.94 18.69
CA LEU A 560 11.12 18.14 18.16
C LEU A 560 9.85 17.81 17.34
N ALA A 561 9.87 16.73 16.54
CA ALA A 561 8.69 16.29 15.79
C ALA A 561 7.55 15.83 16.72
N LYS A 562 7.87 15.05 17.76
CA LYS A 562 6.94 14.60 18.81
C LYS A 562 6.39 15.77 19.62
N LEU A 563 7.24 16.75 19.96
CA LEU A 563 6.83 17.96 20.66
C LEU A 563 5.88 18.79 19.79
N LYS A 564 6.18 18.99 18.51
CA LYS A 564 5.29 19.67 17.56
C LYS A 564 3.93 18.95 17.51
N PHE A 565 3.93 17.63 17.38
CA PHE A 565 2.72 16.82 17.36
C PHE A 565 1.89 16.96 18.65
N THR A 566 2.55 16.86 19.81
CA THR A 566 1.94 17.02 21.14
C THR A 566 1.30 18.40 21.28
N LEU A 567 2.00 19.46 20.89
CA LEU A 567 1.50 20.83 20.92
C LEU A 567 0.31 21.01 19.97
N THR A 568 0.36 20.46 18.76
CA THR A 568 -0.78 20.51 17.83
C THR A 568 -2.02 19.90 18.45
N VAL A 569 -1.94 18.69 19.02
CA VAL A 569 -3.09 18.00 19.66
C VAL A 569 -3.59 18.78 20.88
N LEU A 570 -2.70 19.33 21.72
CA LEU A 570 -3.09 20.16 22.86
C LEU A 570 -3.87 21.40 22.41
N VAL A 571 -3.36 22.13 21.41
CA VAL A 571 -4.01 23.35 20.89
C VAL A 571 -5.36 23.00 20.25
N THR A 572 -5.40 21.99 19.37
CA THR A 572 -6.63 21.62 18.66
C THR A 572 -7.71 21.08 19.58
N SER A 573 -7.35 20.44 20.70
CA SER A 573 -8.32 19.99 21.72
C SER A 573 -9.16 21.13 22.32
N TRP A 574 -8.66 22.37 22.29
CA TRP A 574 -9.38 23.56 22.75
C TRP A 574 -9.98 24.39 21.61
N THR A 575 -9.24 24.56 20.52
CA THR A 575 -9.65 25.46 19.42
C THR A 575 -10.72 24.85 18.53
N GLU A 576 -10.70 23.52 18.33
CA GLU A 576 -11.65 22.85 17.45
C GLU A 576 -12.94 22.45 18.14
N LYS A 577 -14.07 22.96 17.63
CA LYS A 577 -15.40 22.73 18.23
C LYS A 577 -15.78 21.25 18.31
N LYS A 578 -15.40 20.45 17.30
CA LYS A 578 -15.71 19.01 17.24
C LYS A 578 -14.83 18.18 18.19
N GLN A 579 -13.64 18.67 18.55
CA GLN A 579 -12.69 17.98 19.43
C GLN A 579 -12.82 18.42 20.89
N ARG A 580 -13.43 19.58 21.13
CA ARG A 580 -13.59 20.17 22.45
C ARG A 580 -14.67 19.46 23.28
N ARG A 581 -14.23 18.55 24.15
CA ARG A 581 -15.05 17.88 25.17
C ARG A 581 -15.27 18.75 26.41
N GLN A 582 -16.25 18.39 27.25
CA GLN A 582 -16.45 19.08 28.54
C GLN A 582 -15.22 19.01 29.44
N SER A 583 -14.50 17.88 29.42
CA SER A 583 -13.25 17.66 30.16
C SER A 583 -11.99 18.25 29.50
N ALA A 584 -12.09 18.89 28.32
CA ALA A 584 -10.89 19.40 27.64
C ALA A 584 -10.11 20.42 28.51
N GLY A 585 -10.82 21.29 29.24
CA GLY A 585 -10.19 22.25 30.15
C GLY A 585 -9.47 21.58 31.33
N THR A 586 -10.06 20.52 31.90
CA THR A 586 -9.42 19.78 33.01
C THR A 586 -8.23 18.97 32.53
N LEU A 587 -8.30 18.36 31.33
CA LEU A 587 -7.17 17.66 30.72
C LEU A 587 -6.02 18.60 30.37
N LEU A 588 -6.31 19.81 29.88
CA LEU A 588 -5.27 20.83 29.63
C LEU A 588 -4.63 21.32 30.93
N ALA A 589 -5.43 21.56 31.98
CA ALA A 589 -4.90 21.91 33.30
C ALA A 589 -4.05 20.78 33.89
N LEU A 590 -4.47 19.52 33.72
CA LEU A 590 -3.71 18.35 34.15
C LEU A 590 -2.38 18.24 33.42
N ASN A 591 -2.36 18.35 32.08
CA ASN A 591 -1.12 18.37 31.30
C ASN A 591 -0.21 19.55 31.65
N ALA A 592 -0.77 20.72 31.95
CA ALA A 592 0.01 21.87 32.41
C ALA A 592 0.66 21.60 33.79
N SER A 593 -0.09 21.01 34.73
CA SER A 593 0.42 20.64 36.06
C SER A 593 1.43 19.50 36.02
N LEU A 594 1.24 18.53 35.13
CA LEU A 594 2.10 17.36 34.92
C LEU A 594 3.04 17.54 33.71
N CYS A 595 3.37 18.78 33.35
CA CYS A 595 4.23 19.08 32.22
C CYS A 595 5.59 18.34 32.26
N PRO A 596 6.28 18.21 33.42
CA PRO A 596 7.49 17.40 33.50
C PRO A 596 7.28 15.92 33.13
N LEU A 597 6.13 15.34 33.49
CA LEU A 597 5.78 13.96 33.14
C LEU A 597 5.49 13.84 31.64
N LEU A 598 4.75 14.80 31.07
CA LEU A 598 4.49 14.83 29.62
C LEU A 598 5.79 14.94 28.83
N LEU A 599 6.71 15.82 29.23
CA LEU A 599 8.03 15.93 28.63
C LEU A 599 8.83 14.64 28.80
N ALA A 600 8.77 13.98 29.96
CA ALA A 600 9.42 12.70 30.18
C ALA A 600 8.86 11.61 29.24
N VAL A 601 7.55 11.55 29.02
CA VAL A 601 6.92 10.63 28.05
C VAL A 601 7.40 10.92 26.62
N VAL A 602 7.43 12.19 26.21
CA VAL A 602 7.92 12.60 24.88
C VAL A 602 9.39 12.26 24.71
N THR A 603 10.22 12.53 25.72
CA THR A 603 11.65 12.19 25.73
C THR A 603 11.86 10.68 25.68
N LEU A 604 11.14 9.90 26.50
CA LEU A 604 11.24 8.43 26.50
C LEU A 604 10.85 7.85 25.14
N SER A 605 9.76 8.33 24.55
CA SER A 605 9.33 7.95 23.21
C SER A 605 10.39 8.30 22.15
N ALA A 606 11.04 9.47 22.26
CA ALA A 606 12.12 9.87 21.35
C ALA A 606 13.37 8.98 21.52
N LEU A 607 13.79 8.70 22.76
CA LEU A 607 14.94 7.84 23.08
C LEU A 607 14.78 6.43 22.52
N LEU A 608 13.58 5.86 22.66
CA LEU A 608 13.24 4.53 22.16
C LEU A 608 12.93 4.49 20.66
N SER A 609 12.96 5.63 19.95
CA SER A 609 12.49 5.72 18.56
C SER A 609 11.05 5.19 18.38
N ALA A 610 10.25 5.26 19.44
CA ALA A 610 8.88 4.77 19.51
C ALA A 610 7.90 5.83 18.96
N PRO A 611 6.71 5.42 18.48
CA PRO A 611 5.63 6.35 18.20
C PRO A 611 5.01 6.88 19.49
N LEU A 612 4.42 8.08 19.42
CA LEU A 612 3.65 8.69 20.51
C LEU A 612 2.16 8.45 20.25
N LEU A 613 1.48 7.76 21.17
CA LEU A 613 0.08 7.35 21.04
C LEU A 613 -0.84 8.40 21.68
N PRO A 614 -1.66 9.16 20.91
CA PRO A 614 -2.74 9.97 21.47
C PRO A 614 -3.96 9.09 21.75
N LEU A 615 -4.21 8.74 23.01
CA LEU A 615 -5.33 7.86 23.37
C LEU A 615 -6.67 8.44 22.91
N PHE A 616 -7.35 7.76 22.00
CA PHE A 616 -8.65 8.19 21.44
C PHE A 616 -8.66 9.63 20.93
N THR A 617 -7.51 10.12 20.41
CA THR A 617 -7.30 11.52 19.98
C THR A 617 -7.40 12.58 21.10
N LEU A 618 -7.48 12.16 22.37
CA LEU A 618 -7.39 13.05 23.52
C LEU A 618 -5.96 13.56 23.71
N PRO A 619 -5.77 14.70 24.41
CA PRO A 619 -4.45 15.16 24.84
C PRO A 619 -3.91 14.31 26.01
N ILE A 620 -3.92 12.98 25.86
CA ILE A 620 -3.31 12.02 26.78
C ILE A 620 -2.40 11.13 25.94
N PHE A 621 -1.11 11.14 26.27
CA PHE A 621 -0.09 10.51 25.45
C PHE A 621 0.54 9.32 26.16
N LEU A 622 0.63 8.20 25.45
CA LEU A 622 1.39 7.02 25.86
C LEU A 622 2.57 6.77 24.92
N VAL A 623 3.59 6.10 25.44
CA VAL A 623 4.70 5.61 24.60
C VAL A 623 4.26 4.32 23.95
N GLY A 624 4.15 4.29 22.62
CA GLY A 624 3.92 3.04 21.90
C GLY A 624 5.20 2.19 21.84
N PHE A 625 5.08 0.93 21.45
CA PHE A 625 6.27 0.09 21.31
C PHE A 625 7.15 0.49 20.10
N PRO A 626 8.49 0.36 20.21
CA PRO A 626 9.44 0.50 19.11
C PRO A 626 9.17 -0.50 17.99
N ARG A 627 9.16 -0.03 16.74
CA ARG A 627 8.87 -0.82 15.55
C ARG A 627 9.62 -0.28 14.33
N PRO A 628 9.90 -1.11 13.30
CA PRO A 628 10.56 -0.65 12.08
C PRO A 628 9.87 0.57 11.45
N GLN A 629 10.61 1.42 10.74
CA GLN A 629 10.03 2.65 10.16
C GLN A 629 8.88 2.38 9.17
N ARG A 630 8.92 1.24 8.46
CA ARG A 630 7.79 0.79 7.63
C ARG A 630 6.49 0.61 8.41
N SER A 631 6.53 0.48 9.73
CA SER A 631 5.37 0.39 10.64
C SER A 631 4.45 -0.83 10.50
N TRP A 632 4.42 -1.52 9.36
CA TRP A 632 3.61 -2.73 9.13
C TRP A 632 4.47 -3.99 8.92
N PRO A 633 3.94 -5.16 9.28
CA PRO A 633 4.64 -6.44 9.13
C PRO A 633 4.67 -6.94 7.67
N GLY A 634 3.59 -6.70 6.92
CA GLY A 634 3.33 -7.27 5.59
C GLY A 634 4.25 -6.75 4.46
N PRO A 635 4.18 -7.38 3.28
CA PRO A 635 4.85 -6.88 2.09
C PRO A 635 4.25 -5.54 1.64
N VAL A 636 5.10 -4.66 1.14
CA VAL A 636 4.69 -3.37 0.56
C VAL A 636 3.90 -3.63 -0.72
N GLY A 637 2.75 -2.97 -0.89
CA GLY A 637 1.91 -3.08 -2.09
C GLY A 637 0.54 -3.73 -1.85
N THR A 638 0.22 -4.08 -0.61
CA THR A 638 -1.11 -4.58 -0.24
C THR A 638 -2.14 -3.45 -0.26
N ALA A 639 -3.26 -3.69 -0.94
CA ALA A 639 -4.35 -2.71 -1.11
C ALA A 639 -5.70 -3.43 -1.18
N CYS A 640 -6.78 -2.66 -1.07
CA CYS A 640 -8.16 -3.11 -1.27
C CYS A 640 -8.66 -2.60 -2.64
N PRO A 641 -8.33 -3.28 -3.76
CA PRO A 641 -8.59 -2.77 -5.09
C PRO A 641 -10.09 -2.53 -5.35
N CYS A 642 -10.40 -1.44 -6.03
CA CYS A 642 -11.75 -1.08 -6.47
C CYS A 642 -11.70 -0.62 -7.95
N PRO A 643 -12.84 -0.41 -8.63
CA PRO A 643 -12.85 0.01 -10.03
C PRO A 643 -12.02 1.26 -10.34
N ASP A 644 -11.83 2.15 -9.37
CA ASP A 644 -11.06 3.38 -9.53
C ASP A 644 -9.54 3.20 -9.32
N SER A 645 -9.09 2.05 -8.80
CA SER A 645 -7.66 1.78 -8.57
C SER A 645 -6.83 1.86 -9.86
N ILE A 646 -7.45 1.61 -11.01
CA ILE A 646 -6.82 1.69 -12.34
C ILE A 646 -6.24 3.08 -12.63
N PHE A 647 -6.87 4.13 -12.12
CA PHE A 647 -6.41 5.48 -12.41
C PHE A 647 -5.15 5.82 -11.62
N TYR A 648 -5.05 5.31 -10.39
CA TYR A 648 -3.83 5.41 -9.61
C TYR A 648 -2.72 4.54 -10.19
N GLN A 649 -3.07 3.37 -10.72
CA GLN A 649 -2.14 2.53 -11.46
C GLN A 649 -1.55 3.26 -12.67
N GLN A 650 -2.39 3.88 -13.52
CA GLN A 650 -1.93 4.69 -14.65
C GLN A 650 -1.08 5.89 -14.19
N MET A 651 -1.57 6.67 -13.23
CA MET A 651 -0.87 7.84 -12.72
C MET A 651 0.49 7.52 -12.10
N SER A 652 0.62 6.35 -11.45
CA SER A 652 1.81 5.99 -10.68
C SER A 652 3.10 6.06 -11.50
N GLY A 653 3.07 5.70 -12.79
CA GLY A 653 4.22 5.78 -13.68
C GLY A 653 4.63 7.22 -13.99
N SER A 654 3.68 8.08 -14.35
CA SER A 654 3.95 9.50 -14.62
C SER A 654 4.39 10.23 -13.34
N LEU A 655 3.71 9.97 -12.23
CA LEU A 655 4.03 10.54 -10.92
C LEU A 655 5.41 10.11 -10.45
N ALA A 656 5.79 8.85 -10.64
CA ALA A 656 7.15 8.36 -10.38
C ALA A 656 8.22 9.15 -11.14
N SER A 657 8.00 9.45 -12.42
CA SER A 657 8.92 10.28 -13.23
C SER A 657 9.01 11.71 -12.71
N ALA A 658 7.89 12.31 -12.32
CA ALA A 658 7.86 13.65 -11.73
C ALA A 658 8.55 13.68 -10.36
N LEU A 659 8.30 12.69 -9.50
CA LEU A 659 8.94 12.53 -8.18
C LEU A 659 10.44 12.35 -8.31
N ARG A 660 10.90 11.52 -9.25
CA ARG A 660 12.33 11.36 -9.56
C ARG A 660 12.99 12.71 -9.79
N THR A 661 12.35 13.54 -10.61
CA THR A 661 12.84 14.88 -10.92
C THR A 661 12.79 15.81 -9.70
N ALA A 662 11.73 15.74 -8.89
CA ALA A 662 11.59 16.52 -7.66
C ALA A 662 12.63 16.15 -6.59
N PHE A 663 12.90 14.85 -6.38
CA PHE A 663 13.95 14.36 -5.48
C PHE A 663 15.31 14.85 -5.91
N ALA A 664 15.60 14.76 -7.21
CA ALA A 664 16.88 15.19 -7.76
C ALA A 664 17.04 16.73 -7.77
N ARG A 665 15.95 17.50 -7.62
CA ARG A 665 15.97 18.96 -7.40
C ARG A 665 16.09 19.33 -5.91
N GLY A 666 15.59 18.48 -5.01
CA GLY A 666 15.48 18.80 -3.59
C GLY A 666 14.26 19.66 -3.24
N SER A 667 13.25 19.75 -4.11
CA SER A 667 12.03 20.55 -3.89
C SER A 667 11.09 19.99 -2.82
N LEU A 668 11.26 18.71 -2.46
CA LEU A 668 10.55 18.05 -1.37
C LEU A 668 11.23 18.21 0.00
N GLY A 669 12.29 19.04 0.08
CA GLY A 669 13.05 19.29 1.31
C GLY A 669 14.01 18.14 1.66
N SER A 670 14.34 17.99 2.95
CA SER A 670 15.16 16.88 3.43
C SER A 670 14.38 15.56 3.37
N LEU A 671 14.88 14.62 2.58
CA LEU A 671 14.29 13.31 2.32
C LEU A 671 14.85 12.26 3.29
N ALA A 672 14.15 12.03 4.39
CA ALA A 672 14.47 10.92 5.29
C ALA A 672 13.60 9.70 4.92
N PRO A 673 14.14 8.47 4.93
CA PRO A 673 13.34 7.26 4.97
C PRO A 673 12.27 7.34 6.08
N GLY A 674 11.08 6.78 5.84
CA GLY A 674 9.93 6.93 6.72
C GLY A 674 9.18 8.27 6.59
N SER A 675 9.61 9.19 5.72
CA SER A 675 8.84 10.42 5.44
C SER A 675 7.60 10.14 4.59
N HIS A 676 6.51 10.85 4.89
CA HIS A 676 5.23 10.76 4.20
C HIS A 676 4.90 12.06 3.49
N PHE A 677 4.35 11.96 2.28
CA PHE A 677 3.84 13.08 1.49
C PHE A 677 2.42 12.79 1.03
N LEU A 678 1.63 13.86 0.92
CA LEU A 678 0.28 13.83 0.39
C LEU A 678 0.26 14.66 -0.90
N GLY A 679 -0.12 14.01 -1.99
CA GLY A 679 -0.43 14.61 -3.28
C GLY A 679 -1.93 14.81 -3.41
N ARG A 680 -2.34 16.01 -3.80
CA ARG A 680 -3.73 16.39 -4.04
C ARG A 680 -3.90 16.86 -5.48
N PHE A 681 -4.95 16.36 -6.12
CA PHE A 681 -5.34 16.76 -7.46
C PHE A 681 -6.84 16.52 -7.69
N GLN A 682 -7.61 17.55 -8.07
CA GLN A 682 -9.07 17.49 -8.33
C GLN A 682 -9.92 16.85 -7.23
N ASP A 683 -10.25 15.57 -7.31
CA ASP A 683 -10.97 14.74 -6.32
C ASP A 683 -10.08 13.59 -5.80
N ARG A 684 -8.85 13.49 -6.29
CA ARG A 684 -7.91 12.41 -5.99
C ARG A 684 -6.88 12.81 -4.96
N MET A 685 -6.58 11.82 -4.14
CA MET A 685 -5.56 11.87 -3.10
C MET A 685 -4.56 10.74 -3.29
N VAL A 686 -3.27 11.09 -3.31
CA VAL A 686 -2.17 10.15 -3.45
C VAL A 686 -1.26 10.26 -2.24
N TRP A 687 -1.03 9.13 -1.57
CA TRP A 687 -0.10 9.05 -0.45
C TRP A 687 1.25 8.49 -0.93
N ILE A 688 2.34 9.14 -0.55
CA ILE A 688 3.69 8.77 -0.98
C ILE A 688 4.55 8.54 0.26
N MET A 689 5.14 7.35 0.37
CA MET A 689 6.05 7.00 1.47
C MET A 689 7.45 6.67 0.96
N ILE A 690 8.47 7.26 1.58
CA ILE A 690 9.87 6.90 1.32
C ILE A 690 10.23 5.67 2.16
N LEU A 691 10.62 4.58 1.50
CA LEU A 691 10.99 3.32 2.16
C LEU A 691 12.49 3.23 2.41
N GLU A 692 13.29 3.55 1.40
CA GLU A 692 14.74 3.35 1.40
C GLU A 692 15.41 4.46 0.57
N ARG A 693 16.62 4.85 0.95
CA ARG A 693 17.41 5.86 0.23
C ARG A 693 18.88 5.48 0.24
N GLY A 694 19.56 5.61 -0.89
CA GLY A 694 21.02 5.44 -0.97
C GLY A 694 21.67 6.44 -1.93
N TYR A 695 22.89 6.13 -2.36
CA TYR A 695 23.66 7.00 -3.25
C TYR A 695 23.02 7.01 -4.63
N GLY A 696 22.29 8.09 -4.91
CA GLY A 696 21.65 8.28 -6.20
C GLY A 696 20.45 7.40 -6.45
N TYR A 697 19.80 6.87 -5.42
CA TYR A 697 18.50 6.22 -5.57
C TYR A 697 17.57 6.44 -4.37
N CYS A 698 16.27 6.30 -4.61
CA CYS A 698 15.21 6.39 -3.62
C CYS A 698 14.14 5.34 -3.95
N THR A 699 13.67 4.60 -2.94
CA THR A 699 12.60 3.62 -3.07
C THR A 699 11.34 4.14 -2.40
N VAL A 700 10.22 4.10 -3.11
CA VAL A 700 8.97 4.74 -2.70
C VAL A 700 7.79 3.79 -2.86
N ASN A 701 6.80 3.91 -1.96
CA ASN A 701 5.45 3.36 -2.14
C ASN A 701 4.49 4.49 -2.49
N ILE A 702 3.73 4.34 -3.58
CA ILE A 702 2.64 5.24 -3.98
C ILE A 702 1.31 4.54 -3.69
N LYS A 703 0.47 5.14 -2.86
CA LYS A 703 -0.87 4.64 -2.54
C LYS A 703 -1.95 5.60 -3.03
N GLY A 704 -3.05 5.06 -3.54
CA GLY A 704 -4.27 5.80 -3.85
C GLY A 704 -5.28 5.68 -2.72
N LEU A 705 -5.89 6.80 -2.33
CA LEU A 705 -7.00 6.83 -1.38
C LEU A 705 -8.33 6.85 -2.14
N GLU A 706 -9.42 6.44 -1.49
CA GLU A 706 -10.78 6.37 -2.07
C GLU A 706 -11.25 7.74 -2.58
N LEU A 707 -11.90 7.77 -3.75
CA LEU A 707 -12.43 9.00 -4.35
C LEU A 707 -13.76 9.45 -3.74
N GLN A 708 -14.61 8.51 -3.29
CA GLN A 708 -15.91 8.85 -2.70
C GLN A 708 -15.78 9.03 -1.19
N GLU A 709 -15.50 10.26 -0.82
CA GLU A 709 -15.24 10.63 0.56
C GLU A 709 -16.52 10.67 1.39
N THR A 710 -16.48 10.06 2.58
CA THR A 710 -17.52 10.28 3.60
C THR A 710 -17.60 11.76 3.98
N SER A 711 -18.71 12.16 4.61
CA SER A 711 -18.87 13.53 5.14
C SER A 711 -17.74 13.95 6.10
N CYS A 712 -16.96 13.01 6.64
CA CYS A 712 -15.79 13.28 7.46
C CYS A 712 -14.50 13.38 6.65
N HIS A 713 -14.31 12.56 5.62
CA HIS A 713 -13.16 12.66 4.70
C HIS A 713 -13.20 13.98 3.92
N THR A 714 -14.38 14.39 3.45
CA THR A 714 -14.60 15.68 2.76
C THR A 714 -14.17 16.89 3.59
N VAL A 715 -14.33 16.84 4.91
CA VAL A 715 -13.88 17.92 5.80
C VAL A 715 -12.34 17.96 5.87
N GLU A 716 -11.68 16.81 5.89
CA GLU A 716 -10.21 16.73 5.89
C GLU A 716 -9.64 17.11 4.52
N ALA A 717 -10.24 16.67 3.41
CA ALA A 717 -9.85 17.05 2.06
C ALA A 717 -10.01 18.54 1.80
N ARG A 718 -11.13 19.14 2.21
CA ARG A 718 -11.31 20.60 2.17
C ARG A 718 -10.22 21.33 2.95
N ARG A 719 -9.80 20.78 4.10
CA ARG A 719 -8.71 21.36 4.88
C ARG A 719 -7.36 21.27 4.16
N VAL A 720 -7.13 20.20 3.40
CA VAL A 720 -5.95 20.08 2.53
C VAL A 720 -5.98 21.13 1.42
N ASP A 721 -7.15 21.32 0.79
CA ASP A 721 -7.34 22.32 -0.27
C ASP A 721 -7.06 23.74 0.27
N GLU A 722 -7.61 24.11 1.43
CA GLU A 722 -7.30 25.41 2.09
C GLU A 722 -5.80 25.63 2.33
N VAL A 723 -5.08 24.59 2.75
CA VAL A 723 -3.64 24.65 3.03
C VAL A 723 -2.84 24.84 1.74
N PHE A 724 -3.24 24.18 0.64
CA PHE A 724 -2.56 24.32 -0.63
C PHE A 724 -2.90 25.62 -1.37
N GLU A 725 -4.16 26.06 -1.37
CA GLU A 725 -4.58 27.36 -1.88
C GLU A 725 -3.78 28.50 -1.21
N ALA A 726 -3.62 28.42 0.11
CA ALA A 726 -2.83 29.37 0.89
C ALA A 726 -1.35 29.44 0.47
N ALA A 727 -0.79 28.35 -0.06
CA ALA A 727 0.61 28.26 -0.46
C ALA A 727 0.83 28.58 -1.95
N PHE A 728 -0.06 28.11 -2.82
CA PHE A 728 0.16 28.11 -4.27
C PHE A 728 -0.67 29.14 -5.04
N GLU A 729 -1.83 29.61 -4.53
CA GLU A 729 -2.76 30.44 -5.31
C GLU A 729 -2.81 31.93 -4.92
N ARG A 730 -2.25 32.31 -3.77
CA ARG A 730 -2.32 33.71 -3.29
C ARG A 730 -1.70 34.72 -4.30
N PRO A 731 -2.44 35.77 -4.72
CA PRO A 731 -1.97 36.76 -5.69
C PRO A 731 -0.87 37.69 -5.12
N GLU A 732 0.00 38.19 -6.01
CA GLU A 732 1.24 38.95 -5.73
C GLU A 732 1.07 40.31 -5.01
N ARG A 733 -0.15 40.75 -4.69
CA ARG A 733 -0.35 42.01 -3.95
C ARG A 733 -0.33 41.72 -2.45
N LEU A 734 0.77 42.09 -1.76
CA LEU A 734 0.82 42.77 -0.43
C LEU A 734 2.00 42.34 0.48
N GLY A 735 2.67 43.37 1.04
CA GLY A 735 3.20 43.50 2.42
C GLY A 735 4.18 42.48 3.01
N LEU A 736 5.31 42.97 3.56
CA LEU A 736 6.30 42.18 4.34
C LEU A 736 5.70 41.40 5.53
N THR A 737 4.52 41.79 6.04
CA THR A 737 3.89 41.21 7.24
C THR A 737 2.90 40.06 6.94
N GLN A 738 2.63 39.72 5.68
CA GLN A 738 1.70 38.65 5.28
C GLN A 738 2.39 37.35 4.79
N GLY A 739 3.71 37.25 4.89
CA GLY A 739 4.49 36.08 4.46
C GLY A 739 4.50 34.87 5.42
N LEU A 740 3.82 34.97 6.57
CA LEU A 740 3.81 33.92 7.60
C LEU A 740 2.85 32.78 7.24
N ASN A 741 3.27 31.55 7.53
CA ASN A 741 2.44 30.36 7.38
C ASN A 741 1.41 30.25 8.51
N LEU A 742 0.16 30.63 8.22
CA LEU A 742 -0.98 30.46 9.14
C LEU A 742 -1.28 28.99 9.47
N HIS A 743 -0.82 28.05 8.64
CA HIS A 743 -1.03 26.62 8.77
C HIS A 743 0.21 25.87 9.26
N TRP A 744 1.21 26.56 9.82
CA TRP A 744 2.46 25.94 10.28
C TRP A 744 2.25 24.80 11.30
N ALA A 745 1.20 24.93 12.13
CA ALA A 745 0.83 23.94 13.15
C ALA A 745 0.03 22.73 12.60
N ASN A 746 -0.39 22.77 11.33
CA ASN A 746 -1.08 21.66 10.69
C ASN A 746 -0.12 20.48 10.46
N ALA A 747 -0.68 19.28 10.31
CA ALA A 747 0.10 18.09 9.96
C ALA A 747 0.71 18.18 8.55
N LEU A 748 0.07 18.89 7.62
CA LEU A 748 0.53 19.06 6.24
C LEU A 748 1.30 20.36 6.06
N THR A 749 2.53 20.27 5.54
CA THR A 749 3.36 21.41 5.12
C THR A 749 3.55 21.36 3.60
N PRO A 750 3.02 22.31 2.83
CA PRO A 750 3.17 22.31 1.37
C PRO A 750 4.64 22.38 0.94
N CYS A 751 5.00 21.62 -0.11
CA CYS A 751 6.38 21.54 -0.60
C CYS A 751 6.50 22.07 -2.02
N THR A 752 5.80 21.45 -2.98
CA THR A 752 5.95 21.77 -4.41
C THR A 752 4.73 21.29 -5.21
N ALA A 753 4.65 21.68 -6.48
CA ALA A 753 3.67 21.17 -7.44
C ALA A 753 4.40 20.40 -8.55
N LEU A 754 3.84 19.26 -8.94
CA LEU A 754 4.43 18.34 -9.92
C LEU A 754 3.54 18.26 -11.15
N ALA A 755 4.13 18.42 -12.35
CA ALA A 755 3.43 18.15 -13.59
C ALA A 755 3.32 16.63 -13.79
N VAL A 756 2.09 16.12 -13.81
CA VAL A 756 1.81 14.68 -13.96
C VAL A 756 0.74 14.50 -15.03
N ARG A 757 0.92 13.50 -15.89
CA ARG A 757 -0.03 13.15 -16.94
C ARG A 757 -1.13 12.24 -16.35
N VAL A 758 -2.33 12.78 -16.21
CA VAL A 758 -3.44 12.16 -15.48
C VAL A 758 -4.78 12.38 -16.20
N TYR A 759 -5.74 11.52 -15.93
CA TYR A 759 -7.11 11.72 -16.38
C TYR A 759 -7.84 12.74 -15.50
N SER A 760 -8.33 13.80 -16.13
CA SER A 760 -9.37 14.67 -15.58
C SER A 760 -10.71 13.96 -15.63
N ASP A 761 -11.53 14.05 -14.59
CA ASP A 761 -12.88 13.48 -14.55
C ASP A 761 -13.94 14.60 -14.62
N ALA A 762 -14.83 14.53 -15.61
CA ALA A 762 -15.95 15.45 -15.76
C ALA A 762 -17.26 14.66 -15.81
N ARG A 763 -18.18 14.96 -14.89
CA ARG A 763 -19.51 14.34 -14.81
C ARG A 763 -20.58 15.37 -15.15
N ASN A 764 -21.40 15.06 -16.15
CA ASN A 764 -22.48 15.94 -16.62
C ASN A 764 -23.83 15.26 -16.38
N VAL A 765 -24.80 15.98 -15.82
CA VAL A 765 -26.18 15.52 -15.70
C VAL A 765 -26.86 15.64 -17.06
N LEU A 766 -27.53 14.59 -17.51
CA LEU A 766 -28.10 14.49 -18.87
C LEU A 766 -29.59 14.84 -18.95
N SER A 767 -30.17 15.34 -17.86
CA SER A 767 -31.56 15.81 -17.81
C SER A 767 -31.80 16.86 -18.89
N GLY A 768 -32.87 16.66 -19.67
CA GLY A 768 -33.19 17.52 -20.82
C GLY A 768 -32.40 17.25 -22.10
N ILE A 769 -31.30 16.48 -22.04
CA ILE A 769 -30.62 15.95 -23.25
C ILE A 769 -31.29 14.64 -23.67
N ILE A 770 -31.32 13.66 -22.76
CA ILE A 770 -31.85 12.31 -23.03
C ILE A 770 -33.38 12.26 -22.99
N ASP A 771 -34.03 13.23 -22.35
CA ASP A 771 -35.49 13.30 -22.20
C ASP A 771 -36.18 14.03 -23.36
N SER A 772 -35.42 14.76 -24.18
CA SER A 772 -35.96 15.59 -25.26
C SER A 772 -36.36 14.75 -26.49
N HIS A 773 -37.63 14.82 -26.90
CA HIS A 773 -38.14 14.11 -28.08
C HIS A 773 -37.42 14.47 -29.40
N ASP A 774 -36.88 15.68 -29.52
CA ASP A 774 -36.13 16.09 -30.72
C ASP A 774 -34.74 15.45 -30.76
N ASN A 775 -34.09 15.34 -29.60
CA ASN A 775 -32.81 14.64 -29.42
C ASN A 775 -32.96 13.13 -29.65
N LEU A 776 -34.06 12.53 -29.20
CA LEU A 776 -34.37 11.11 -29.40
C LEU A 776 -34.56 10.76 -30.89
N ARG A 777 -35.19 11.66 -31.67
CA ARG A 777 -35.31 11.52 -33.12
C ARG A 777 -33.96 11.66 -33.82
N LYS A 778 -33.13 12.63 -33.42
CA LYS A 778 -31.77 12.77 -33.94
C LYS A 778 -30.89 11.56 -33.64
N LEU A 779 -30.99 10.99 -32.45
CA LEU A 779 -30.22 9.81 -32.05
C LEU A 779 -30.47 8.60 -32.97
N GLN A 780 -31.70 8.43 -33.44
CA GLN A 780 -32.08 7.37 -34.39
C GLN A 780 -31.43 7.59 -35.77
N ASP A 781 -31.43 8.83 -36.27
CA ASP A 781 -30.81 9.20 -37.54
C ASP A 781 -29.27 9.08 -37.46
N ASP A 782 -28.66 9.60 -36.40
CA ASP A 782 -27.22 9.51 -36.16
C ASP A 782 -26.76 8.06 -35.95
N PHE A 783 -27.59 7.19 -35.38
CA PHE A 783 -27.32 5.76 -35.27
C PHE A 783 -27.16 5.09 -36.63
N LEU A 784 -28.09 5.34 -37.57
CA LEU A 784 -28.00 4.77 -38.91
C LEU A 784 -26.75 5.27 -39.65
N LYS A 785 -26.45 6.57 -39.53
CA LYS A 785 -25.24 7.17 -40.13
C LYS A 785 -23.96 6.58 -39.55
N ALA A 786 -23.87 6.43 -38.22
CA ALA A 786 -22.72 5.82 -37.55
C ALA A 786 -22.56 4.33 -37.90
N LEU A 787 -23.67 3.58 -37.99
CA LEU A 787 -23.66 2.17 -38.34
C LEU A 787 -23.17 1.96 -39.78
N VAL A 788 -23.69 2.73 -40.73
CA VAL A 788 -23.24 2.70 -42.14
C VAL A 788 -21.74 2.99 -42.23
N TRP A 789 -21.25 4.00 -41.51
CA TRP A 789 -19.84 4.33 -41.49
C TRP A 789 -18.98 3.18 -40.94
N LEU A 790 -19.41 2.54 -39.85
CA LEU A 790 -18.71 1.38 -39.26
C LEU A 790 -18.72 0.15 -40.18
N LEU A 791 -19.83 -0.11 -40.88
CA LEU A 791 -19.94 -1.21 -41.85
C LEU A 791 -19.00 -1.01 -43.04
N LEU A 792 -18.96 0.19 -43.61
CA LEU A 792 -18.02 0.53 -44.69
C LEU A 792 -16.57 0.39 -44.23
N ARG A 793 -16.24 0.92 -43.05
CA ARG A 793 -14.91 0.80 -42.45
C ARG A 793 -14.51 -0.65 -42.18
N TYR A 794 -15.42 -1.48 -41.70
CA TYR A 794 -15.19 -2.91 -41.47
C TYR A 794 -14.77 -3.61 -42.77
N CYS A 795 -15.47 -3.32 -43.87
CA CYS A 795 -15.15 -3.90 -45.17
C CYS A 795 -13.74 -3.52 -45.65
N VAL A 796 -13.36 -2.23 -45.50
CA VAL A 796 -12.00 -1.75 -45.81
C VAL A 796 -10.94 -2.45 -44.96
N LYS A 797 -11.17 -2.60 -43.65
CA LYS A 797 -10.24 -3.30 -42.73
C LYS A 797 -10.08 -4.77 -43.09
N LYS A 798 -11.20 -5.46 -43.37
CA LYS A 798 -11.22 -6.87 -43.78
C LYS A 798 -10.42 -7.10 -45.05
N HIS A 799 -10.59 -6.24 -46.05
CA HIS A 799 -9.83 -6.30 -47.30
C HIS A 799 -8.32 -6.09 -47.07
N LYS A 800 -7.93 -5.08 -46.27
CA LYS A 800 -6.51 -4.85 -45.91
C LYS A 800 -5.89 -6.03 -45.15
N GLY A 801 -6.64 -6.66 -44.24
CA GLY A 801 -6.19 -7.86 -43.51
C GLY A 801 -6.02 -9.08 -44.42
N SER A 802 -6.90 -9.25 -45.42
CA SER A 802 -6.80 -10.32 -46.41
C SER A 802 -5.58 -10.13 -47.33
N MET A 803 -5.22 -8.89 -47.67
CA MET A 803 -4.08 -8.58 -48.54
C MET A 803 -2.74 -8.95 -47.90
N TRP A 804 -2.60 -8.85 -46.57
CA TRP A 804 -1.41 -9.32 -45.84
C TRP A 804 -1.34 -10.85 -45.66
N SER A 805 -2.43 -11.59 -45.92
CA SER A 805 -2.45 -13.05 -45.87
C SER A 805 -2.20 -13.71 -47.22
N CYS A 806 -2.23 -12.96 -48.33
CA CYS A 806 -2.15 -13.48 -49.70
C CYS A 806 -0.79 -13.25 -50.39
N ASP A 807 0.18 -12.59 -49.75
CA ASP A 807 1.52 -12.38 -50.32
C ASP A 807 2.48 -13.58 -50.11
N ASP A 808 2.02 -14.63 -49.39
CA ASP A 808 2.68 -15.94 -49.34
C ASP A 808 1.98 -16.94 -50.27
N GLY A 809 2.27 -16.82 -51.57
CA GLY A 809 2.20 -17.95 -52.49
C GLY A 809 1.46 -17.74 -53.80
N ALA A 810 2.22 -17.46 -54.88
CA ALA A 810 2.06 -18.06 -56.21
C ALA A 810 3.18 -17.62 -57.18
N GLY A 811 4.02 -18.55 -57.67
CA GLY A 811 4.95 -18.27 -58.78
C GLY A 811 6.17 -19.20 -58.99
N ILE A 812 5.92 -20.50 -59.26
CA ILE A 812 6.61 -21.45 -60.18
C ILE A 812 7.90 -20.94 -60.88
N GLY A 813 9.08 -21.60 -60.98
CA GLY A 813 9.57 -22.92 -60.58
C GLY A 813 10.98 -23.20 -61.17
N GLY A 814 11.78 -24.02 -60.47
CA GLY A 814 12.76 -24.96 -61.09
C GLY A 814 14.25 -24.58 -61.23
N ARG A 815 15.09 -24.90 -60.23
CA ARG A 815 16.19 -25.89 -60.34
C ARG A 815 16.87 -26.14 -58.98
N LYS A 816 17.21 -27.41 -58.76
CA LYS A 816 17.51 -28.09 -57.50
C LYS A 816 18.98 -27.97 -57.08
N SER A 817 19.24 -27.92 -55.77
CA SER A 817 20.22 -28.79 -55.07
C SER A 817 20.06 -28.59 -53.56
N GLN A 818 19.42 -29.55 -52.89
CA GLN A 818 20.09 -30.56 -52.04
C GLN A 818 20.64 -29.99 -50.72
N SER A 819 19.72 -29.73 -49.78
CA SER A 819 19.82 -30.34 -48.45
C SER A 819 18.40 -30.52 -47.90
N SER A 820 18.00 -31.78 -47.80
CA SER A 820 16.83 -32.24 -47.05
C SER A 820 17.22 -33.60 -46.51
N GLN A 821 17.38 -33.70 -45.19
CA GLN A 821 17.03 -34.87 -44.36
C GLN A 821 17.54 -34.67 -42.91
N GLN A 822 16.72 -33.96 -42.12
CA GLN A 822 16.47 -34.05 -40.66
C GLN A 822 15.65 -32.78 -40.33
N ALA A 823 14.36 -32.80 -39.99
CA ALA A 823 13.43 -33.78 -39.46
C ALA A 823 12.04 -33.60 -40.15
N GLN A 824 11.23 -34.60 -40.50
CA GLN A 824 10.50 -35.60 -39.68
C GLN A 824 9.71 -34.96 -38.53
N GLN A 825 8.39 -34.77 -38.67
CA GLN A 825 7.35 -35.78 -38.37
C GLN A 825 7.56 -36.48 -37.03
N THR A 826 6.87 -36.01 -36.00
CA THR A 826 5.94 -36.77 -35.11
C THR A 826 5.41 -35.74 -34.10
N ALA A 827 4.14 -35.33 -34.24
CA ALA A 827 3.01 -35.98 -33.57
C ALA A 827 3.14 -35.96 -32.05
N CYS A 828 2.33 -35.12 -31.41
CA CYS A 828 1.50 -35.51 -30.27
C CYS A 828 0.41 -34.46 -30.16
N ASN A 829 -0.76 -34.75 -30.72
CA ASN A 829 -1.86 -35.39 -29.99
C ASN A 829 -2.45 -34.46 -28.94
N GLN A 830 -3.67 -34.03 -29.26
CA GLN A 830 -4.76 -33.86 -28.31
C GLN A 830 -4.65 -34.84 -27.12
N PRO A 831 -5.16 -34.43 -25.96
CA PRO A 831 -6.33 -35.08 -25.44
C PRO A 831 -7.58 -34.30 -25.89
N PRO A 832 -8.62 -34.99 -26.34
CA PRO A 832 -9.95 -34.42 -26.53
C PRO A 832 -10.65 -34.24 -25.16
N GLU A 833 -11.84 -33.65 -25.20
CA GLU A 833 -12.82 -33.44 -24.11
C GLU A 833 -12.47 -32.26 -23.18
N ALA A 834 -13.01 -31.04 -23.36
CA ALA A 834 -14.43 -30.68 -23.32
C ALA A 834 -15.18 -31.28 -22.11
N ILE A 835 -14.96 -30.74 -20.92
CA ILE A 835 -16.04 -30.67 -19.92
C ILE A 835 -16.86 -29.44 -20.29
N VAL A 836 -17.86 -29.70 -21.12
CA VAL A 836 -19.09 -28.92 -21.15
C VAL A 836 -19.79 -29.22 -19.82
N VAL A 837 -19.91 -28.21 -18.94
CA VAL A 837 -21.02 -28.19 -17.99
C VAL A 837 -22.25 -27.93 -18.87
N GLU A 838 -22.82 -29.01 -19.37
CA GLU A 838 -24.13 -28.96 -19.98
C GLU A 838 -25.09 -28.77 -18.81
N SER A 839 -25.57 -27.54 -18.72
CA SER A 839 -26.87 -27.21 -18.18
C SER A 839 -27.87 -28.31 -18.52
N LYS A 840 -28.20 -29.15 -17.53
CA LYS A 840 -29.45 -29.90 -17.51
C LYS A 840 -30.60 -28.90 -17.44
N VAL A 841 -30.97 -28.34 -18.59
CA VAL A 841 -32.32 -27.86 -18.84
C VAL A 841 -33.08 -29.05 -19.41
N SER A 842 -33.60 -29.89 -18.53
CA SER A 842 -34.72 -30.76 -18.87
C SER A 842 -35.98 -30.18 -18.23
N SER A 843 -36.74 -29.50 -19.09
CA SER A 843 -38.20 -29.47 -19.15
C SER A 843 -38.99 -29.45 -17.84
N LEU A 844 -39.68 -28.34 -17.55
CA LEU A 844 -41.01 -28.37 -16.95
C LEU A 844 -41.77 -27.05 -17.22
N ARG A 845 -42.70 -27.14 -18.18
CA ARG A 845 -44.07 -26.61 -18.18
C ARG A 845 -44.33 -25.11 -18.11
N PHE A 846 -44.89 -24.62 -19.22
CA PHE A 846 -46.07 -23.75 -19.31
C PHE A 846 -46.89 -23.54 -18.02
N ARG A 847 -47.13 -22.26 -17.72
CA ARG A 847 -48.35 -21.70 -17.12
C ARG A 847 -48.32 -20.19 -17.40
N GLN A 848 -48.98 -19.65 -18.42
CA GLN A 848 -50.42 -19.36 -18.54
C GLN A 848 -51.05 -18.68 -17.30
N ASP A 849 -51.44 -17.43 -17.56
CA ASP A 849 -52.50 -16.60 -16.97
C ASP A 849 -52.48 -16.28 -15.47
N SER A 850 -52.42 -14.99 -15.13
CA SER A 850 -53.66 -14.23 -14.88
C SER A 850 -53.42 -12.75 -14.51
N SER A 851 -54.35 -11.95 -14.99
CA SER A 851 -54.62 -10.53 -14.82
C SER A 851 -55.15 -10.14 -13.43
N SER A 852 -54.80 -8.93 -12.95
CA SER A 852 -55.72 -7.98 -12.28
C SER A 852 -54.96 -6.65 -12.03
N MET A 853 -55.22 -5.58 -12.78
CA MET A 853 -56.19 -4.51 -12.46
C MET A 853 -55.96 -3.80 -11.11
N THR A 854 -55.44 -2.59 -11.22
CA THR A 854 -55.86 -1.32 -10.57
C THR A 854 -56.10 -1.27 -9.05
N SER A 855 -55.41 -0.34 -8.38
CA SER A 855 -56.06 0.64 -7.49
C SER A 855 -55.14 1.82 -7.18
N PHE A 856 -55.67 3.02 -7.38
CA PHE A 856 -55.16 4.33 -6.97
C PHE A 856 -55.05 4.47 -5.43
N GLY A 857 -54.26 5.47 -4.97
CA GLY A 857 -54.28 5.93 -3.57
C GLY A 857 -53.17 6.91 -3.13
N ASP A 858 -52.95 7.98 -3.89
CA ASP A 858 -52.72 9.40 -3.54
C ASP A 858 -52.55 9.90 -2.05
N TRP A 859 -51.51 10.76 -1.84
CA TRP A 859 -51.18 11.74 -0.74
C TRP A 859 -50.85 11.21 0.69
N SER A 860 -49.96 11.76 1.52
CA SER A 860 -49.40 13.12 1.68
C SER A 860 -48.10 13.12 2.53
N ASP A 861 -47.30 14.18 2.39
CA ASP A 861 -46.23 14.61 3.32
C ASP A 861 -46.77 14.83 4.75
N GLU A 862 -45.96 14.55 5.77
CA GLU A 862 -45.77 15.36 6.98
C GLU A 862 -44.55 14.83 7.77
N ASP A 863 -43.73 15.78 8.22
CA ASP A 863 -42.62 15.59 9.15
C ASP A 863 -43.12 15.05 10.50
N ASP A 864 -42.42 14.06 11.07
CA ASP A 864 -42.34 13.94 12.54
C ASP A 864 -41.04 13.25 12.97
N LEU A 865 -40.01 14.10 13.14
CA LEU A 865 -38.86 13.82 13.99
C LEU A 865 -39.36 13.69 15.45
N PHE A 866 -39.19 12.50 16.02
CA PHE A 866 -39.40 12.11 17.43
C PHE A 866 -40.81 11.63 17.84
N GLY A 867 -41.04 10.32 17.67
CA GLY A 867 -42.07 9.54 18.37
C GLY A 867 -41.47 8.32 19.10
N PRO A 868 -42.08 7.83 20.21
CA PRO A 868 -41.47 6.86 21.13
C PRO A 868 -41.46 5.42 20.59
N GLN A 869 -40.34 4.73 20.79
CA GLN A 869 -40.17 3.30 20.45
C GLN A 869 -41.01 2.40 21.39
N PRO A 870 -41.77 1.43 20.88
CA PRO A 870 -42.30 0.35 21.70
C PRO A 870 -41.26 -0.77 21.88
N ALA A 871 -41.37 -1.44 23.03
CA ALA A 871 -40.39 -2.34 23.63
C ALA A 871 -39.89 -3.49 22.73
N ARG A 872 -38.56 -3.67 22.72
CA ARG A 872 -37.87 -4.86 22.20
C ARG A 872 -38.35 -6.12 22.95
N ARG A 873 -38.98 -7.05 22.23
CA ARG A 873 -39.09 -8.45 22.64
C ARG A 873 -37.78 -9.16 22.31
N THR A 874 -37.21 -9.77 23.35
CA THR A 874 -36.14 -10.76 23.30
C THR A 874 -36.54 -11.91 22.38
N VAL A 875 -35.77 -12.14 21.31
CA VAL A 875 -35.89 -13.37 20.51
C VAL A 875 -34.69 -14.24 20.85
N ALA A 876 -35.01 -15.40 21.41
CA ALA A 876 -34.10 -16.46 21.73
C ALA A 876 -33.44 -17.03 20.47
N LEU A 877 -32.15 -17.33 20.60
CA LEU A 877 -31.33 -18.03 19.61
C LEU A 877 -31.92 -19.44 19.40
N VAL A 878 -32.59 -19.66 18.27
CA VAL A 878 -32.94 -21.00 17.80
C VAL A 878 -31.94 -21.38 16.72
N THR A 879 -31.22 -22.45 17.00
CA THR A 879 -30.34 -23.19 16.10
C THR A 879 -31.04 -23.48 14.77
N ALA A 880 -30.43 -23.04 13.66
CA ALA A 880 -30.85 -23.40 12.31
C ALA A 880 -29.74 -24.20 11.62
N GLU A 881 -30.01 -25.49 11.47
CA GLU A 881 -29.33 -26.38 10.52
C GLU A 881 -29.50 -25.81 9.10
N ALA A 882 -28.41 -25.50 8.42
CA ALA A 882 -28.43 -25.06 7.03
C ALA A 882 -28.64 -26.27 6.11
N GLN A 883 -29.89 -26.48 5.69
CA GLN A 883 -30.21 -27.27 4.51
C GLN A 883 -29.77 -26.51 3.25
N SER A 884 -29.09 -27.24 2.36
CA SER A 884 -28.63 -26.78 1.06
C SER A 884 -29.79 -26.48 0.10
N GLY A 885 -29.82 -25.26 -0.44
CA GLY A 885 -30.53 -24.93 -1.68
C GLY A 885 -31.42 -23.69 -1.60
N HIS A 886 -30.96 -22.57 -2.15
CA HIS A 886 -31.58 -21.92 -3.32
C HIS A 886 -30.96 -20.54 -3.62
N THR A 887 -30.78 -20.31 -4.93
CA THR A 887 -30.87 -19.03 -5.66
C THR A 887 -29.90 -17.91 -5.29
N VAL A 888 -28.82 -17.83 -6.08
CA VAL A 888 -28.09 -16.60 -6.36
C VAL A 888 -29.06 -15.60 -7.00
N LEU A 889 -29.44 -14.57 -6.24
CA LEU A 889 -30.00 -13.34 -6.79
C LEU A 889 -28.87 -12.67 -7.59
N GLN A 890 -29.14 -12.33 -8.86
CA GLN A 890 -28.23 -11.52 -9.66
C GLN A 890 -27.98 -10.18 -8.95
N THR A 891 -26.75 -10.00 -8.47
CA THR A 891 -26.25 -8.73 -7.94
C THR A 891 -26.36 -7.68 -9.05
N GLY A 892 -27.08 -6.60 -8.78
CA GLY A 892 -27.14 -5.45 -9.68
C GLY A 892 -25.76 -4.84 -9.89
N ALA A 893 -25.56 -4.16 -11.01
CA ALA A 893 -24.31 -3.45 -11.28
C ALA A 893 -24.05 -2.41 -10.17
N SER A 894 -23.05 -2.67 -9.32
CA SER A 894 -22.57 -1.75 -8.29
C SER A 894 -22.19 -0.40 -8.91
N LEU A 895 -22.63 0.71 -8.32
CA LEU A 895 -22.28 2.05 -8.78
C LEU A 895 -20.76 2.26 -8.72
N PRO A 896 -20.13 2.90 -9.73
CA PRO A 896 -18.76 3.37 -9.62
C PRO A 896 -18.64 4.38 -8.46
N GLY A 897 -18.03 3.95 -7.36
CA GLY A 897 -17.92 4.70 -6.09
C GLY A 897 -18.73 4.12 -4.92
N SER A 898 -19.60 3.13 -5.14
CA SER A 898 -20.21 2.35 -4.06
C SER A 898 -19.49 1.01 -3.90
N VAL A 899 -18.95 0.76 -2.71
CA VAL A 899 -18.50 -0.58 -2.34
C VAL A 899 -19.59 -1.21 -1.48
N GLU A 900 -20.21 -2.27 -1.97
CA GLU A 900 -21.11 -3.10 -1.16
C GLU A 900 -20.26 -3.86 -0.12
N MET A 901 -20.60 -3.67 1.16
CA MET A 901 -19.82 -4.12 2.32
C MET A 901 -19.54 -5.63 2.33
N ASP A 902 -20.48 -6.43 1.83
CA ASP A 902 -20.37 -7.89 1.79
C ASP A 902 -19.21 -8.36 0.90
N SER A 903 -18.90 -7.61 -0.17
CA SER A 903 -17.82 -7.95 -1.11
C SER A 903 -16.41 -7.66 -0.59
N LEU A 904 -16.26 -6.72 0.35
CA LEU A 904 -14.95 -6.38 0.92
C LEU A 904 -14.45 -7.47 1.86
N PHE A 905 -15.34 -8.07 2.66
CA PHE A 905 -14.97 -9.13 3.59
C PHE A 905 -14.66 -10.44 2.87
N GLU A 906 -15.42 -10.80 1.81
CA GLU A 906 -15.07 -11.95 0.96
C GLU A 906 -13.70 -11.78 0.31
N ASN A 907 -13.40 -10.59 -0.23
CA ASN A 907 -12.11 -10.32 -0.85
C ASN A 907 -10.96 -10.16 0.16
N MET A 908 -11.23 -9.71 1.39
CA MET A 908 -10.24 -9.62 2.47
C MET A 908 -9.88 -11.01 3.02
N ALA A 909 -10.86 -11.92 3.14
CA ALA A 909 -10.63 -13.32 3.47
C ALA A 909 -9.85 -14.06 2.37
N LEU A 910 -10.14 -13.78 1.09
CA LEU A 910 -9.46 -14.39 -0.05
C LEU A 910 -8.05 -13.86 -0.29
N SER A 911 -7.78 -12.57 -0.01
CA SER A 911 -6.45 -11.97 -0.16
C SER A 911 -5.48 -12.30 0.98
N ALA A 912 -6.00 -12.72 2.15
CA ALA A 912 -5.20 -13.24 3.25
C ALA A 912 -4.75 -14.71 3.04
N LEU A 913 -5.30 -15.41 2.05
CA LEU A 913 -4.94 -16.78 1.72
C LEU A 913 -3.77 -16.80 0.72
N GLN A 914 -2.58 -17.17 1.18
CA GLN A 914 -1.54 -17.66 0.27
C GLN A 914 -1.99 -19.02 -0.29
N PRO A 915 -2.13 -19.21 -1.62
CA PRO A 915 -2.43 -20.52 -2.17
C PRO A 915 -1.16 -21.38 -2.15
N LEU A 916 -1.11 -22.37 -1.25
CA LEU A 916 -0.21 -23.52 -1.39
C LEU A 916 -0.85 -24.50 -2.38
N GLN A 917 -0.21 -24.73 -3.52
CA GLN A 917 -0.58 -25.80 -4.46
C GLN A 917 -0.26 -27.18 -3.86
N PRO A 918 -1.21 -28.13 -3.84
CA PRO A 918 -0.87 -29.54 -3.66
C PRO A 918 -0.73 -30.23 -5.03
N LEU A 919 0.38 -30.95 -5.19
CA LEU A 919 0.58 -31.93 -6.27
C LEU A 919 -0.46 -33.06 -6.16
N GLY A 920 -0.97 -33.50 -7.31
CA GLY A 920 -2.03 -34.50 -7.41
C GLY A 920 -1.58 -35.96 -7.23
N LEU A 921 -2.58 -36.85 -7.10
CA LEU A 921 -2.64 -38.19 -7.67
C LEU A 921 -4.01 -38.82 -7.34
N GLY A 922 -4.70 -39.43 -8.31
CA GLY A 922 -5.93 -40.18 -8.07
C GLY A 922 -6.60 -40.69 -9.35
N ILE A 923 -6.28 -41.93 -9.70
CA ILE A 923 -6.71 -42.70 -10.88
C ILE A 923 -8.12 -43.30 -10.70
N GLY A 924 -8.94 -43.34 -11.76
CA GLY A 924 -10.12 -44.21 -11.83
C GLY A 924 -11.05 -44.01 -13.03
N MET A 925 -10.87 -44.81 -14.09
CA MET A 925 -11.89 -45.17 -15.12
C MET A 925 -12.75 -46.35 -14.61
N PRO A 926 -13.82 -46.87 -15.27
CA PRO A 926 -14.43 -46.63 -16.61
C PRO A 926 -15.97 -46.38 -16.50
N ALA A 927 -16.88 -46.33 -17.50
CA ALA A 927 -17.01 -47.00 -18.80
C ALA A 927 -18.06 -46.29 -19.70
N VAL A 928 -17.98 -46.61 -21.00
CA VAL A 928 -18.74 -46.14 -22.16
C VAL A 928 -20.16 -46.72 -22.21
N ASP A 929 -21.14 -45.93 -22.70
CA ASP A 929 -22.19 -46.51 -23.56
C ASP A 929 -22.71 -45.53 -24.64
N LYS A 930 -23.12 -46.08 -25.78
CA LYS A 930 -23.46 -45.41 -27.05
C LYS A 930 -24.98 -45.27 -27.28
N GLY A 931 -25.36 -44.24 -28.05
CA GLY A 931 -26.61 -44.15 -28.84
C GLY A 931 -27.63 -43.14 -28.27
N HIS A 932 -28.46 -42.42 -29.03
CA HIS A 932 -28.96 -42.60 -30.39
C HIS A 932 -29.56 -41.27 -30.93
N ASN A 933 -29.71 -41.19 -32.26
CA ASN A 933 -30.17 -40.07 -33.10
C ASN A 933 -31.54 -39.43 -32.74
N THR A 934 -31.74 -38.17 -33.14
CA THR A 934 -32.99 -37.76 -33.81
C THR A 934 -32.76 -36.60 -34.79
N GLU A 935 -33.33 -36.75 -35.99
CA GLU A 935 -33.25 -35.85 -37.13
C GLU A 935 -34.32 -34.73 -37.14
N ILE A 936 -34.19 -33.83 -38.13
CA ILE A 936 -35.20 -33.01 -38.83
C ILE A 936 -35.39 -31.58 -38.31
N PHE A 937 -34.65 -30.63 -38.91
CA PHE A 937 -35.19 -29.71 -39.93
C PHE A 937 -34.03 -29.28 -40.85
N LYS A 938 -33.93 -29.94 -42.02
CA LYS A 938 -33.15 -29.46 -43.15
C LYS A 938 -34.03 -28.48 -43.91
N GLU A 939 -33.73 -27.19 -43.84
CA GLU A 939 -34.04 -26.30 -44.95
C GLU A 939 -32.93 -26.45 -45.99
N SER A 940 -33.35 -26.75 -47.21
CA SER A 940 -32.54 -26.78 -48.43
C SER A 940 -31.79 -25.45 -48.64
N PRO A 941 -30.54 -25.46 -49.15
CA PRO A 941 -29.87 -24.23 -49.55
C PRO A 941 -30.55 -23.71 -50.83
N GLY A 942 -31.51 -22.81 -50.66
CA GLY A 942 -32.02 -22.00 -51.76
C GLY A 942 -30.86 -21.23 -52.37
N SER A 943 -30.72 -21.32 -53.69
CA SER A 943 -29.69 -20.69 -54.50
C SER A 943 -29.42 -19.24 -54.08
N LEU A 944 -28.29 -18.98 -53.43
CA LEU A 944 -27.80 -17.63 -53.19
C LEU A 944 -27.44 -17.02 -54.55
N HIS A 945 -28.20 -16.03 -54.99
CA HIS A 945 -27.87 -15.20 -56.14
C HIS A 945 -26.45 -14.66 -56.00
N GLN A 946 -25.60 -14.93 -56.99
CA GLN A 946 -24.35 -14.19 -57.20
C GLN A 946 -24.72 -12.72 -57.43
N LEU A 947 -24.40 -11.85 -56.47
CA LEU A 947 -24.58 -10.40 -56.64
C LEU A 947 -23.58 -9.92 -57.69
N THR A 948 -24.09 -9.41 -58.81
CA THR A 948 -23.30 -8.70 -59.81
C THR A 948 -23.27 -7.21 -59.45
N PHE A 949 -22.15 -6.75 -58.93
CA PHE A 949 -21.91 -5.33 -58.67
C PHE A 949 -21.64 -4.56 -59.97
N SER A 950 -22.05 -3.30 -60.00
CA SER A 950 -21.85 -2.41 -61.14
C SER A 950 -20.38 -1.96 -61.27
N CYS A 951 -19.64 -1.98 -60.17
CA CYS A 951 -18.24 -1.56 -60.08
C CYS A 951 -17.37 -2.65 -59.42
N PRO A 952 -16.17 -2.97 -59.93
CA PRO A 952 -15.28 -3.95 -59.29
C PRO A 952 -14.80 -3.49 -57.89
N GLN A 953 -14.74 -2.19 -57.62
CA GLN A 953 -14.42 -1.66 -56.29
C GLN A 953 -15.53 -1.94 -55.25
N SER A 954 -16.77 -2.22 -55.68
CA SER A 954 -17.89 -2.57 -54.79
C SER A 954 -17.68 -3.91 -54.08
N GLU A 955 -16.88 -4.83 -54.65
CA GLU A 955 -16.56 -6.12 -54.01
C GLU A 955 -15.81 -5.93 -52.68
N VAL A 956 -15.01 -4.87 -52.57
CA VAL A 956 -14.28 -4.52 -51.35
C VAL A 956 -15.23 -4.17 -50.21
N PHE A 957 -16.39 -3.58 -50.52
CA PHE A 957 -17.40 -3.11 -49.57
C PHE A 957 -18.51 -4.13 -49.29
N ASN A 958 -18.29 -5.39 -49.66
CA ASN A 958 -19.28 -6.45 -49.56
C ASN A 958 -19.40 -7.01 -48.13
N LEU A 959 -20.63 -7.07 -47.59
CA LEU A 959 -20.90 -7.56 -46.23
C LEU A 959 -20.95 -9.11 -46.19
N PRO A 960 -20.59 -9.77 -45.07
CA PRO A 960 -20.70 -11.22 -44.90
C PRO A 960 -22.10 -11.77 -45.25
N THR A 961 -22.16 -12.96 -45.84
CA THR A 961 -23.42 -13.60 -46.29
C THR A 961 -24.38 -13.90 -45.13
N GLY A 962 -23.85 -14.27 -43.96
CA GLY A 962 -24.65 -14.50 -42.74
C GLY A 962 -25.33 -13.23 -42.18
N TRP A 963 -24.90 -12.03 -42.59
CA TRP A 963 -25.51 -10.78 -42.14
C TRP A 963 -26.69 -10.34 -43.03
N ARG A 964 -26.98 -11.08 -44.12
CA ARG A 964 -27.99 -10.70 -45.12
C ARG A 964 -29.34 -11.38 -44.90
N THR A 965 -29.40 -12.32 -43.97
CA THR A 965 -30.52 -13.25 -43.74
C THR A 965 -31.25 -12.91 -42.44
N ALA A 966 -31.56 -11.63 -42.22
CA ALA A 966 -32.37 -11.22 -41.07
C ALA A 966 -33.81 -11.75 -41.19
N PRO A 967 -34.43 -12.23 -40.08
CA PRO A 967 -35.76 -12.81 -40.07
C PRO A 967 -36.86 -11.72 -40.13
N MET A 968 -36.86 -10.91 -41.17
CA MET A 968 -37.75 -9.74 -41.31
C MET A 968 -38.70 -9.90 -42.50
N LEU A 969 -39.97 -9.52 -42.33
CA LEU A 969 -40.93 -9.42 -43.44
C LEU A 969 -40.48 -8.32 -44.41
N ALA A 970 -40.36 -8.64 -45.70
CA ALA A 970 -39.94 -7.69 -46.74
C ALA A 970 -40.83 -6.42 -46.82
N SER A 971 -42.11 -6.51 -46.42
CA SER A 971 -43.04 -5.38 -46.35
C SER A 971 -42.68 -4.36 -45.26
N ARG A 972 -42.11 -4.79 -44.13
CA ARG A 972 -41.63 -3.89 -43.05
C ARG A 972 -40.40 -3.10 -43.48
N LEU A 973 -39.45 -3.77 -44.15
CA LEU A 973 -38.24 -3.13 -44.69
C LEU A 973 -38.57 -2.05 -45.72
N LEU A 974 -39.58 -2.29 -46.58
CA LEU A 974 -40.07 -1.31 -47.55
C LEU A 974 -40.63 -0.04 -46.88
N HIS A 975 -41.26 -0.16 -45.72
CA HIS A 975 -41.80 0.99 -44.98
C HIS A 975 -40.71 1.82 -44.29
N LEU A 976 -39.64 1.17 -43.82
CA LEU A 976 -38.51 1.82 -43.13
C LEU A 976 -37.43 2.34 -44.08
N ARG A 977 -37.49 1.99 -45.38
CA ARG A 977 -36.52 2.42 -46.41
C ARG A 977 -36.24 3.94 -46.44
N PRO A 978 -37.23 4.84 -46.25
CA PRO A 978 -36.99 6.28 -46.21
C PRO A 978 -36.10 6.76 -45.06
N LEU A 979 -35.92 5.95 -43.99
CA LEU A 979 -35.05 6.30 -42.86
C LEU A 979 -33.56 6.10 -43.20
N PHE A 980 -33.23 5.35 -44.26
CA PHE A 980 -31.84 5.09 -44.61
C PHE A 980 -31.17 6.36 -45.17
N PRO A 981 -30.02 6.81 -44.61
CA PRO A 981 -29.39 8.06 -45.01
C PRO A 981 -28.58 7.87 -46.31
N GLU A 982 -29.25 7.89 -47.46
CA GLU A 982 -28.63 7.64 -48.78
C GLU A 982 -27.50 8.62 -49.11
N ASP A 983 -27.70 9.91 -48.85
CA ASP A 983 -26.72 10.95 -49.17
C ASP A 983 -25.44 10.79 -48.33
N TRP A 984 -25.61 10.42 -47.05
CA TRP A 984 -24.51 10.08 -46.15
C TRP A 984 -23.76 8.82 -46.61
N PHE A 985 -24.47 7.78 -47.04
CA PHE A 985 -23.86 6.56 -47.56
C PHE A 985 -22.97 6.86 -48.77
N ARG A 986 -23.48 7.60 -49.76
CA ARG A 986 -22.72 8.01 -50.96
C ARG A 986 -21.52 8.89 -50.58
N PHE A 987 -21.69 9.77 -49.59
CA PHE A 987 -20.62 10.61 -49.07
C PHE A 987 -19.52 9.81 -48.38
N ALA A 988 -19.85 8.97 -47.40
CA ALA A 988 -18.90 8.16 -46.65
C ALA A 988 -18.15 7.18 -47.55
N LEU A 989 -18.85 6.55 -48.51
CA LEU A 989 -18.27 5.67 -49.51
C LEU A 989 -17.20 6.40 -50.35
N SER A 990 -17.43 7.67 -50.68
CA SER A 990 -16.48 8.50 -51.43
C SER A 990 -15.19 8.82 -50.66
N ARG A 991 -15.24 8.83 -49.32
CA ARG A 991 -14.07 9.07 -48.46
C ARG A 991 -13.26 7.80 -48.23
N PHE A 992 -13.91 6.64 -48.18
CA PHE A 992 -13.23 5.34 -48.04
C PHE A 992 -12.65 4.81 -49.35
N GLY A 993 -13.22 5.16 -50.51
CA GLY A 993 -12.76 4.71 -51.84
C GLY A 993 -11.28 5.01 -52.17
N PRO A 994 -10.76 6.23 -51.95
CA PRO A 994 -9.36 6.60 -52.25
C PRO A 994 -8.31 5.90 -51.37
N VAL A 995 -8.69 5.32 -50.23
CA VAL A 995 -7.76 4.74 -49.23
C VAL A 995 -7.21 3.36 -49.67
N LEU A 996 -7.66 2.84 -50.81
CA LEU A 996 -7.39 1.50 -51.32
C LEU A 996 -6.33 1.41 -52.45
N GLN A 997 -6.04 2.48 -53.21
CA GLN A 997 -4.99 2.51 -54.27
C GLN A 997 -4.64 3.95 -54.73
N SER A 998 -3.40 4.18 -55.21
CA SER A 998 -2.86 5.51 -55.58
C SER A 998 -3.36 6.09 -56.91
N ASP A 999 -3.99 5.29 -57.78
CA ASP A 999 -4.42 5.69 -59.13
C ASP A 999 -5.94 5.48 -59.33
N THR A 1000 -6.78 6.20 -58.58
CA THR A 1000 -8.24 6.21 -58.82
C THR A 1000 -8.64 7.31 -59.80
N SER A 1001 -9.22 6.94 -60.95
CA SER A 1001 -9.89 7.88 -61.88
C SER A 1001 -11.20 8.41 -61.30
N GLU A 1002 -11.52 9.69 -61.51
CA GLU A 1002 -12.76 10.34 -61.04
C GLU A 1002 -14.03 9.58 -61.48
N ASP A 1003 -14.03 9.01 -62.69
CA ASP A 1003 -15.13 8.20 -63.24
C ASP A 1003 -15.44 6.95 -62.41
N MET A 1004 -14.41 6.33 -61.82
CA MET A 1004 -14.54 5.11 -61.04
C MET A 1004 -15.18 5.38 -59.67
N THR A 1005 -14.86 6.53 -59.07
CA THR A 1005 -15.49 6.98 -57.83
C THR A 1005 -16.97 7.34 -58.03
N LYS A 1006 -17.32 7.81 -59.23
CA LYS A 1006 -18.71 8.08 -59.61
C LYS A 1006 -19.49 6.77 -59.82
N ALA A 1007 -18.91 5.80 -60.53
CA ALA A 1007 -19.50 4.48 -60.72
C ALA A 1007 -19.72 3.72 -59.39
N LEU A 1008 -18.82 3.89 -58.42
CA LEU A 1008 -18.96 3.32 -57.08
C LEU A 1008 -20.13 3.95 -56.28
N LYS A 1009 -20.39 5.25 -56.45
CA LYS A 1009 -21.50 5.97 -55.78
C LYS A 1009 -22.88 5.61 -56.33
N GLU A 1010 -22.95 5.23 -57.60
CA GLU A 1010 -24.19 4.91 -58.32
C GLU A 1010 -24.55 3.41 -58.25
N ASP A 1011 -23.78 2.59 -57.53
CA ASP A 1011 -24.05 1.15 -57.36
C ASP A 1011 -25.24 0.89 -56.41
N GLU A 1012 -26.43 0.78 -56.99
CA GLU A 1012 -27.68 0.51 -56.27
C GLU A 1012 -27.69 -0.86 -55.57
N THR A 1013 -26.96 -1.86 -56.08
CA THR A 1013 -26.90 -3.19 -55.45
C THR A 1013 -26.15 -3.17 -54.13
N LEU A 1014 -25.07 -2.38 -54.07
CA LEU A 1014 -24.29 -2.17 -52.86
C LEU A 1014 -25.08 -1.36 -51.83
N LYS A 1015 -25.78 -0.31 -52.28
CA LYS A 1015 -26.65 0.50 -51.42
C LYS A 1015 -27.74 -0.34 -50.77
N ASP A 1016 -28.47 -1.14 -51.55
CA ASP A 1016 -29.59 -1.95 -51.07
C ASP A 1016 -29.14 -3.01 -50.06
N LEU A 1017 -27.95 -3.58 -50.25
CA LEU A 1017 -27.33 -4.51 -49.31
C LEU A 1017 -27.01 -3.85 -47.95
N HIS A 1018 -26.37 -2.68 -47.95
CA HIS A 1018 -26.06 -1.95 -46.71
C HIS A 1018 -27.34 -1.42 -46.03
N ALA A 1019 -28.33 -0.96 -46.80
CA ALA A 1019 -29.62 -0.53 -46.29
C ALA A 1019 -30.38 -1.66 -45.60
N GLN A 1020 -30.40 -2.85 -46.21
CA GLN A 1020 -31.05 -4.04 -45.62
C GLN A 1020 -30.42 -4.40 -44.26
N VAL A 1021 -29.09 -4.45 -44.17
CA VAL A 1021 -28.40 -4.81 -42.92
C VAL A 1021 -28.56 -3.73 -41.85
N ALA A 1022 -28.41 -2.45 -42.20
CA ALA A 1022 -28.52 -1.34 -41.25
C ALA A 1022 -29.94 -1.22 -40.67
N LEU A 1023 -30.98 -1.31 -41.52
CA LEU A 1023 -32.38 -1.26 -41.08
C LEU A 1023 -32.75 -2.50 -40.27
N SER A 1024 -32.23 -3.68 -40.62
CA SER A 1024 -32.45 -4.91 -39.82
C SER A 1024 -31.83 -4.78 -38.43
N CYS A 1025 -30.67 -4.14 -38.29
CA CYS A 1025 -30.07 -3.84 -36.99
C CYS A 1025 -30.91 -2.84 -36.19
N LEU A 1026 -31.42 -1.77 -36.82
CA LEU A 1026 -32.30 -0.78 -36.17
C LEU A 1026 -33.55 -1.45 -35.56
N VAL A 1027 -34.20 -2.31 -36.33
CA VAL A 1027 -35.40 -3.06 -35.91
C VAL A 1027 -35.07 -4.04 -34.78
N SER A 1028 -33.96 -4.77 -34.91
CA SER A 1028 -33.51 -5.74 -33.90
C SER A 1028 -33.20 -5.10 -32.54
N LEU A 1029 -32.83 -3.82 -32.53
CA LEU A 1029 -32.63 -3.02 -31.32
C LEU A 1029 -33.89 -2.26 -30.88
N GLY A 1030 -35.07 -2.59 -31.41
CA GLY A 1030 -36.36 -2.02 -31.01
C GLY A 1030 -36.52 -0.52 -31.26
N ALA A 1031 -35.73 0.05 -32.18
CA ALA A 1031 -35.64 1.48 -32.41
C ALA A 1031 -36.47 1.95 -33.62
N GLU A 1032 -37.61 1.31 -33.92
CA GLU A 1032 -38.45 1.66 -35.08
C GLU A 1032 -39.19 3.01 -34.89
N SER A 1033 -39.70 3.30 -33.69
CA SER A 1033 -40.53 4.47 -33.39
C SER A 1033 -39.81 5.55 -32.56
N ALA A 1034 -38.55 5.84 -32.93
CA ALA A 1034 -37.59 6.59 -32.11
C ALA A 1034 -37.40 5.98 -30.70
N PHE A 1035 -36.30 6.33 -30.02
CA PHE A 1035 -36.10 5.87 -28.65
C PHE A 1035 -37.14 6.53 -27.74
N THR A 1036 -37.93 5.74 -26.99
CA THR A 1036 -39.12 6.23 -26.28
C THR A 1036 -38.88 6.56 -24.80
N SER A 1037 -37.81 6.05 -24.20
CA SER A 1037 -37.48 6.33 -22.80
C SER A 1037 -35.97 6.42 -22.55
N PRO A 1038 -35.52 7.30 -21.64
CA PRO A 1038 -34.14 7.36 -21.17
C PRO A 1038 -33.62 6.04 -20.61
N SER A 1039 -34.49 5.30 -19.90
CA SER A 1039 -34.16 3.99 -19.33
C SER A 1039 -33.93 2.93 -20.40
N TYR A 1040 -34.64 3.00 -21.53
CA TYR A 1040 -34.38 2.15 -22.67
C TYR A 1040 -33.03 2.47 -23.33
N ILE A 1041 -32.70 3.74 -23.51
CA ILE A 1041 -31.40 4.17 -24.06
C ILE A 1041 -30.26 3.68 -23.18
N TYR A 1042 -30.39 3.84 -21.86
CA TYR A 1042 -29.39 3.39 -20.91
C TYR A 1042 -29.17 1.88 -20.99
N ARG A 1043 -30.26 1.09 -20.96
CA ARG A 1043 -30.17 -0.38 -21.09
C ARG A 1043 -29.55 -0.81 -22.42
N LEU A 1044 -29.94 -0.17 -23.53
CA LEU A 1044 -29.36 -0.42 -24.84
C LEU A 1044 -27.86 -0.05 -24.89
N TYR A 1045 -27.44 1.04 -24.24
CA TYR A 1045 -26.03 1.42 -24.12
C TYR A 1045 -25.22 0.36 -23.35
N CYS A 1046 -25.84 -0.21 -22.31
CA CYS A 1046 -25.31 -1.33 -21.52
C CYS A 1046 -25.29 -2.67 -22.29
N GLY A 1047 -25.98 -2.76 -23.43
CA GLY A 1047 -26.16 -4.00 -24.18
C GLY A 1047 -27.30 -4.89 -23.67
N ASP A 1048 -28.06 -4.42 -22.68
CA ASP A 1048 -29.26 -5.10 -22.15
C ASP A 1048 -30.47 -4.76 -23.03
N VAL A 1049 -30.64 -5.52 -24.11
CA VAL A 1049 -31.73 -5.31 -25.08
C VAL A 1049 -32.85 -6.31 -24.80
N PRO A 1050 -34.12 -5.88 -24.73
CA PRO A 1050 -35.24 -6.80 -24.58
C PRO A 1050 -35.29 -7.84 -25.70
N TRP A 1051 -35.65 -9.07 -25.35
CA TRP A 1051 -35.69 -10.18 -26.31
C TRP A 1051 -36.64 -9.90 -27.48
N SER A 1052 -36.17 -10.19 -28.69
CA SER A 1052 -36.93 -10.20 -29.94
C SER A 1052 -36.33 -11.20 -30.93
N GLU A 1053 -37.10 -11.69 -31.89
CA GLU A 1053 -36.59 -12.59 -32.95
C GLU A 1053 -35.44 -11.94 -33.75
N GLY A 1054 -35.48 -10.62 -33.95
CA GLY A 1054 -34.40 -9.86 -34.59
C GLY A 1054 -33.13 -9.81 -33.73
N LEU A 1055 -33.27 -9.70 -32.41
CA LEU A 1055 -32.12 -9.72 -31.49
C LEU A 1055 -31.44 -11.10 -31.49
N GLU A 1056 -32.18 -12.20 -31.60
CA GLU A 1056 -31.62 -13.55 -31.70
C GLU A 1056 -30.75 -13.67 -32.96
N TRP A 1057 -31.25 -13.21 -34.12
CA TRP A 1057 -30.45 -13.10 -35.35
C TRP A 1057 -29.21 -12.21 -35.17
N LEU A 1058 -29.34 -11.03 -34.58
CA LEU A 1058 -28.22 -10.12 -34.38
C LEU A 1058 -27.15 -10.73 -33.44
N SER A 1059 -27.61 -11.38 -32.37
CA SER A 1059 -26.75 -12.04 -31.37
C SER A 1059 -26.04 -13.29 -31.90
N SER A 1060 -26.61 -13.96 -32.92
CA SER A 1060 -25.96 -15.08 -33.61
C SER A 1060 -24.62 -14.69 -34.26
N SER A 1061 -24.48 -13.41 -34.63
CA SER A 1061 -23.25 -12.83 -35.17
C SER A 1061 -22.61 -11.87 -34.16
N LYS A 1062 -21.66 -12.40 -33.38
CA LYS A 1062 -20.92 -11.61 -32.37
C LYS A 1062 -20.29 -10.34 -32.95
N GLU A 1063 -19.77 -10.39 -34.18
CA GLU A 1063 -19.15 -9.23 -34.85
C GLU A 1063 -20.18 -8.15 -35.20
N LEU A 1064 -21.32 -8.52 -35.79
CA LEU A 1064 -22.36 -7.56 -36.19
C LEU A 1064 -23.01 -6.93 -34.96
N TYR A 1065 -23.29 -7.72 -33.92
CA TYR A 1065 -23.81 -7.22 -32.64
C TYR A 1065 -22.86 -6.20 -32.01
N GLN A 1066 -21.54 -6.47 -32.00
CA GLN A 1066 -20.55 -5.51 -31.51
C GLN A 1066 -20.49 -4.22 -32.34
N LEU A 1067 -20.60 -4.31 -33.67
CA LEU A 1067 -20.64 -3.13 -34.54
C LEU A 1067 -21.92 -2.31 -34.32
N ALA A 1068 -23.08 -2.96 -34.17
CA ALA A 1068 -24.35 -2.30 -33.89
C ALA A 1068 -24.34 -1.61 -32.52
N LEU A 1069 -23.88 -2.28 -31.47
CA LEU A 1069 -23.74 -1.69 -30.14
C LEU A 1069 -22.76 -0.51 -30.15
N ARG A 1070 -21.65 -0.64 -30.89
CA ARG A 1070 -20.67 0.44 -31.04
C ARG A 1070 -21.22 1.63 -31.81
N ALA A 1071 -21.99 1.39 -32.87
CA ALA A 1071 -22.69 2.44 -33.62
C ALA A 1071 -23.64 3.22 -32.72
N PHE A 1072 -24.38 2.53 -31.86
CA PHE A 1072 -25.26 3.14 -30.88
C PHE A 1072 -24.51 3.99 -29.84
N ARG A 1073 -23.37 3.49 -29.35
CA ARG A 1073 -22.51 4.25 -28.44
C ARG A 1073 -21.94 5.51 -29.10
N PHE A 1074 -21.54 5.42 -30.37
CA PHE A 1074 -21.05 6.55 -31.16
C PHE A 1074 -22.16 7.58 -31.40
N SER A 1075 -23.36 7.15 -31.78
CA SER A 1075 -24.49 8.06 -31.99
C SER A 1075 -24.93 8.74 -30.69
N PHE A 1076 -24.87 8.02 -29.56
CA PHE A 1076 -25.13 8.63 -28.25
C PHE A 1076 -24.08 9.69 -27.89
N LYS A 1077 -22.80 9.43 -28.17
CA LYS A 1077 -21.74 10.42 -27.95
C LYS A 1077 -21.87 11.62 -28.90
N LEU A 1078 -22.26 11.41 -30.15
CA LEU A 1078 -22.59 12.49 -31.10
C LEU A 1078 -23.73 13.36 -30.57
N LEU A 1079 -24.81 12.74 -30.07
CA LEU A 1079 -25.91 13.47 -29.45
C LEU A 1079 -25.42 14.34 -28.28
N PHE A 1080 -24.60 13.76 -27.41
CA PHE A 1080 -24.02 14.46 -26.27
C PHE A 1080 -23.17 15.66 -26.71
N ASP A 1081 -22.32 15.49 -27.73
CA ASP A 1081 -21.46 16.56 -28.25
C ASP A 1081 -22.27 17.63 -28.97
N GLN A 1082 -23.27 17.27 -29.77
CA GLN A 1082 -24.14 18.23 -30.44
C GLN A 1082 -24.98 19.05 -29.45
N ALA A 1083 -25.41 18.43 -28.36
CA ALA A 1083 -26.11 19.13 -27.28
C ALA A 1083 -25.19 20.11 -26.53
N SER A 1084 -23.89 19.80 -26.44
CA SER A 1084 -22.91 20.58 -25.67
C SER A 1084 -22.21 21.67 -26.50
N LEU A 1085 -21.88 21.38 -27.75
CA LEU A 1085 -21.06 22.21 -28.65
C LEU A 1085 -21.89 22.89 -29.75
N GLY A 1086 -23.14 22.45 -29.97
CA GLY A 1086 -23.99 22.90 -31.07
C GLY A 1086 -24.14 21.84 -32.18
N PRO A 1087 -25.14 21.99 -33.07
CA PRO A 1087 -25.37 21.04 -34.16
C PRO A 1087 -24.21 21.06 -35.17
N MET A 1088 -23.94 19.91 -35.79
CA MET A 1088 -22.93 19.78 -36.85
C MET A 1088 -23.41 20.53 -38.12
N GLU A 1089 -22.54 21.32 -38.72
CA GLU A 1089 -22.88 22.18 -39.86
C GLU A 1089 -22.66 21.47 -41.21
N SER A 1090 -21.81 20.43 -41.25
CA SER A 1090 -21.44 19.73 -42.50
C SER A 1090 -21.28 18.21 -42.35
N PRO A 1091 -21.49 17.42 -43.41
CA PRO A 1091 -21.21 15.98 -43.39
C PRO A 1091 -19.70 15.67 -43.24
N GLU A 1092 -18.82 16.55 -43.73
CA GLU A 1092 -17.38 16.49 -43.45
C GLU A 1092 -17.07 16.49 -41.96
N GLU A 1093 -17.69 17.40 -41.20
CA GLU A 1093 -17.50 17.53 -39.76
C GLU A 1093 -17.86 16.21 -39.06
N MET A 1094 -19.06 15.67 -39.33
CA MET A 1094 -19.51 14.39 -38.77
C MET A 1094 -18.56 13.23 -39.11
N PHE A 1095 -18.05 13.16 -40.34
CA PHE A 1095 -17.14 12.10 -40.75
C PHE A 1095 -15.82 12.19 -39.98
N SER A 1096 -15.29 13.42 -39.83
CA SER A 1096 -14.08 13.68 -39.06
C SER A 1096 -14.24 13.35 -37.58
N THR A 1097 -15.41 13.64 -36.99
CA THR A 1097 -15.74 13.30 -35.60
C THR A 1097 -15.79 11.78 -35.39
N LEU A 1098 -16.39 11.02 -36.32
CA LEU A 1098 -16.42 9.55 -36.24
C LEU A 1098 -15.01 8.94 -36.39
N GLU A 1099 -14.14 9.52 -37.21
CA GLU A 1099 -12.73 9.14 -37.29
C GLU A 1099 -11.99 9.41 -35.97
N GLU A 1100 -12.23 10.57 -35.35
CA GLU A 1100 -11.70 10.93 -34.05
C GLU A 1100 -12.18 9.95 -32.96
N TYR A 1101 -13.46 9.63 -32.91
CA TYR A 1101 -14.01 8.71 -31.92
C TYR A 1101 -13.38 7.31 -32.01
N GLU A 1102 -13.10 6.83 -33.21
CA GLU A 1102 -12.37 5.58 -33.36
C GLU A 1102 -10.94 5.69 -32.84
N ARG A 1103 -10.22 6.75 -33.23
CA ARG A 1103 -8.78 6.90 -32.98
C ARG A 1103 -8.48 7.23 -31.52
N ASP A 1104 -9.15 8.26 -30.99
CA ASP A 1104 -8.77 8.96 -29.76
C ASP A 1104 -9.73 8.69 -28.59
N TRP A 1105 -10.94 8.17 -28.83
CA TRP A 1105 -11.94 7.91 -27.79
C TRP A 1105 -12.19 6.43 -27.48
N TYR A 1106 -12.30 6.07 -26.20
CA TYR A 1106 -12.99 4.83 -25.79
C TYR A 1106 -14.41 5.18 -25.36
N ILE A 1107 -15.41 4.56 -25.98
CA ILE A 1107 -16.83 4.82 -25.68
C ILE A 1107 -17.45 3.48 -25.28
N GLY A 1108 -17.80 3.34 -24.01
CA GLY A 1108 -18.28 2.07 -23.45
C GLY A 1108 -18.57 2.17 -21.95
N LEU A 1109 -18.66 1.03 -21.28
CA LEU A 1109 -18.98 0.98 -19.85
C LEU A 1109 -17.71 1.01 -19.00
N VAL A 1110 -17.79 1.64 -17.83
CA VAL A 1110 -16.70 1.64 -16.84
C VAL A 1110 -16.37 0.22 -16.35
N SER A 1111 -17.36 -0.67 -16.28
CA SER A 1111 -17.18 -2.07 -15.88
C SER A 1111 -16.54 -2.96 -16.95
N GLU A 1112 -16.43 -2.50 -18.20
CA GLU A 1112 -15.81 -3.28 -19.28
C GLU A 1112 -14.29 -3.35 -19.14
N LYS A 1113 -13.70 -4.51 -19.45
CA LYS A 1113 -12.25 -4.66 -19.53
C LYS A 1113 -11.60 -3.69 -20.52
N GLY A 1114 -12.28 -3.39 -21.63
CA GLY A 1114 -11.81 -2.43 -22.63
C GLY A 1114 -11.60 -1.02 -22.09
N TRP A 1115 -12.38 -0.60 -21.08
CA TRP A 1115 -12.20 0.67 -20.38
C TRP A 1115 -10.89 0.65 -19.59
N HIS A 1116 -10.69 -0.40 -18.80
CA HIS A 1116 -9.49 -0.59 -17.98
C HIS A 1116 -8.23 -0.61 -18.85
N ASP A 1117 -8.25 -1.40 -19.92
CA ASP A 1117 -7.15 -1.48 -20.88
C ASP A 1117 -6.89 -0.12 -21.55
N SER A 1118 -7.93 0.65 -21.88
CA SER A 1118 -7.78 1.97 -22.50
C SER A 1118 -7.18 3.03 -21.55
N VAL A 1119 -7.53 2.98 -20.25
CA VAL A 1119 -6.92 3.84 -19.23
C VAL A 1119 -5.42 3.53 -19.09
N LEU A 1120 -5.06 2.25 -18.98
CA LEU A 1120 -3.65 1.84 -18.86
C LEU A 1120 -2.84 2.10 -20.14
N GLN A 1121 -3.48 2.07 -21.31
CA GLN A 1121 -2.89 2.45 -22.60
C GLN A 1121 -2.85 3.97 -22.83
N GLU A 1122 -3.27 4.78 -21.86
CA GLU A 1122 -3.26 6.23 -21.93
C GLU A 1122 -4.03 6.79 -23.14
N LYS A 1123 -5.19 6.19 -23.46
CA LYS A 1123 -6.06 6.70 -24.53
C LYS A 1123 -6.51 8.15 -24.22
N PRO A 1124 -6.44 9.11 -25.17
CA PRO A 1124 -6.65 10.52 -24.87
C PRO A 1124 -7.99 10.83 -24.20
N PHE A 1125 -9.08 10.21 -24.66
CA PHE A 1125 -10.41 10.47 -24.15
C PHE A 1125 -11.20 9.18 -23.89
N LEU A 1126 -12.04 9.20 -22.86
CA LEU A 1126 -12.99 8.13 -22.60
C LEU A 1126 -14.37 8.71 -22.26
N PHE A 1127 -15.42 8.01 -22.66
CA PHE A 1127 -16.80 8.37 -22.38
C PHE A 1127 -17.62 7.16 -21.93
N SER A 1128 -18.36 7.32 -20.84
CA SER A 1128 -19.34 6.35 -20.36
C SER A 1128 -20.65 7.03 -19.99
N LEU A 1129 -21.76 6.38 -20.30
CA LEU A 1129 -23.08 6.71 -19.77
C LEU A 1129 -23.29 5.99 -18.43
N GLY A 1130 -23.78 6.71 -17.42
CA GLY A 1130 -24.08 6.20 -16.08
C GLY A 1130 -25.51 6.55 -15.65
N HIS A 1131 -25.99 5.89 -14.60
CA HIS A 1131 -27.28 6.16 -13.97
C HIS A 1131 -27.09 6.22 -12.46
N ASP A 1132 -27.41 7.37 -11.86
CA ASP A 1132 -27.41 7.54 -10.42
C ASP A 1132 -28.79 7.15 -9.88
N LEU A 1133 -28.86 5.97 -9.25
CA LEU A 1133 -30.09 5.43 -8.67
C LEU A 1133 -30.62 6.26 -7.50
N SER A 1134 -29.75 6.96 -6.78
CA SER A 1134 -30.14 7.75 -5.61
C SER A 1134 -30.87 9.04 -6.01
N MET A 1135 -30.39 9.67 -7.07
CA MET A 1135 -30.96 10.91 -7.62
C MET A 1135 -31.95 10.63 -8.75
N GLY A 1136 -32.04 9.39 -9.26
CA GLY A 1136 -32.87 9.03 -10.41
C GLY A 1136 -32.45 9.70 -11.72
N THR A 1137 -31.17 10.05 -11.87
CA THR A 1137 -30.67 10.85 -13.01
C THR A 1137 -29.61 10.11 -13.83
N TYR A 1138 -29.60 10.35 -15.15
CA TYR A 1138 -28.57 9.83 -16.04
C TYR A 1138 -27.40 10.81 -16.12
N THR A 1139 -26.18 10.28 -16.13
CA THR A 1139 -24.95 11.07 -16.14
C THR A 1139 -24.01 10.65 -17.28
N GLY A 1140 -23.37 11.63 -17.91
CA GLY A 1140 -22.29 11.40 -18.87
C GLY A 1140 -20.95 11.63 -18.17
N ARG A 1141 -20.08 10.62 -18.13
CA ARG A 1141 -18.72 10.72 -17.58
C ARG A 1141 -17.72 10.83 -18.73
N VAL A 1142 -17.00 11.95 -18.78
CA VAL A 1142 -15.92 12.22 -19.75
C VAL A 1142 -14.60 12.21 -19.00
N LEU A 1143 -13.66 11.37 -19.44
CA LEU A 1143 -12.28 11.42 -18.99
C LEU A 1143 -11.40 11.99 -20.09
N SER A 1144 -10.51 12.93 -19.73
CA SER A 1144 -9.51 13.49 -20.65
C SER A 1144 -8.12 13.40 -20.05
N LEU A 1145 -7.19 12.79 -20.79
CA LEU A 1145 -5.80 12.67 -20.39
C LEU A 1145 -5.04 13.97 -20.65
N GLN A 1146 -4.58 14.64 -19.60
CA GLN A 1146 -3.88 15.92 -19.71
C GLN A 1146 -2.72 15.99 -18.71
N GLU A 1147 -1.77 16.90 -18.94
CA GLU A 1147 -0.77 17.24 -17.92
C GLU A 1147 -1.39 18.22 -16.92
N GLN A 1148 -1.40 17.83 -15.64
CA GLN A 1148 -1.94 18.66 -14.57
C GLN A 1148 -0.97 18.76 -13.40
N LEU A 1149 -1.09 19.84 -12.64
CA LEU A 1149 -0.26 20.10 -11.46
C LEU A 1149 -0.83 19.35 -10.25
N VAL A 1150 -0.12 18.31 -9.80
CA VAL A 1150 -0.38 17.64 -8.53
C VAL A 1150 0.34 18.40 -7.43
N GLN A 1151 -0.42 18.97 -6.49
CA GLN A 1151 0.13 19.70 -5.35
C GLN A 1151 0.61 18.70 -4.29
N VAL A 1152 1.84 18.84 -3.83
CA VAL A 1152 2.47 17.90 -2.90
C VAL A 1152 2.89 18.61 -1.61
N GLY A 1153 2.48 18.06 -0.47
CA GLY A 1153 2.89 18.51 0.85
C GLY A 1153 3.48 17.37 1.68
N ARG A 1154 4.41 17.71 2.57
CA ARG A 1154 5.00 16.79 3.55
C ARG A 1154 4.12 16.70 4.78
N LEU A 1155 3.88 15.49 5.25
CA LEU A 1155 3.15 15.23 6.48
C LEU A 1155 4.09 15.18 7.68
N ASN A 1156 3.58 15.53 8.87
CA ASN A 1156 4.26 15.25 10.12
C ASN A 1156 4.32 13.74 10.33
N GLY A 1157 5.49 13.15 10.04
CA GLY A 1157 5.69 11.71 10.10
C GLY A 1157 5.38 11.11 11.46
N GLU A 1158 5.52 11.88 12.55
CA GLU A 1158 5.18 11.37 13.88
C GLU A 1158 3.67 11.37 14.17
N GLY A 1159 2.93 12.29 13.56
CA GLY A 1159 1.46 12.23 13.57
C GLY A 1159 0.97 10.97 12.87
N VAL A 1160 1.59 10.60 11.73
CA VAL A 1160 1.27 9.38 10.98
C VAL A 1160 1.55 8.13 11.80
N ARG A 1161 2.79 7.99 12.30
CA ARG A 1161 3.20 6.84 13.12
C ARG A 1161 2.37 6.71 14.39
N GLY A 1162 2.07 7.82 15.06
CA GLY A 1162 1.22 7.85 16.26
C GLY A 1162 -0.22 7.39 15.98
N GLN A 1163 -0.81 7.88 14.88
CA GLN A 1163 -2.17 7.48 14.47
C GLN A 1163 -2.25 6.02 14.03
N TRP A 1164 -1.29 5.52 13.24
CA TRP A 1164 -1.25 4.10 12.86
C TRP A 1164 -0.99 3.19 14.04
N ALA A 1165 -0.15 3.59 14.98
CA ALA A 1165 0.05 2.86 16.22
C ALA A 1165 -1.23 2.81 17.08
N ASN A 1166 -1.97 3.92 17.15
CA ASN A 1166 -3.24 3.98 17.85
C ASN A 1166 -4.32 3.14 17.15
N LEU A 1167 -4.38 3.16 15.82
CA LEU A 1167 -5.27 2.32 15.00
C LEU A 1167 -5.02 0.83 15.23
N SER A 1168 -3.75 0.43 15.29
CA SER A 1168 -3.36 -0.95 15.62
C SER A 1168 -3.85 -1.38 17.00
N TRP A 1169 -3.75 -0.50 18.00
CA TRP A 1169 -4.27 -0.76 19.34
C TRP A 1169 -5.81 -0.82 19.36
N GLU A 1170 -6.48 0.12 18.69
CA GLU A 1170 -7.96 0.17 18.59
C GLU A 1170 -8.52 -1.10 17.93
N LEU A 1171 -7.90 -1.59 16.85
CA LEU A 1171 -8.39 -2.71 16.06
C LEU A 1171 -8.02 -4.07 16.69
N LEU A 1172 -6.75 -4.25 17.06
CA LEU A 1172 -6.25 -5.56 17.50
C LEU A 1172 -6.52 -5.81 18.99
N TYR A 1173 -6.45 -4.77 19.83
CA TYR A 1173 -6.61 -4.91 21.28
C TYR A 1173 -8.02 -4.55 21.77
N ALA A 1174 -8.60 -3.43 21.31
CA ALA A 1174 -9.91 -2.98 21.79
C ALA A 1174 -11.11 -3.52 20.98
N THR A 1175 -10.83 -4.23 19.87
CA THR A 1175 -11.78 -4.89 18.94
C THR A 1175 -12.90 -4.00 18.42
N ASN A 1176 -12.96 -3.86 17.09
CA ASN A 1176 -14.04 -3.14 16.42
C ASN A 1176 -14.71 -4.07 15.42
N ASP A 1177 -15.77 -4.74 15.87
CA ASP A 1177 -16.59 -5.61 15.01
C ASP A 1177 -17.76 -4.84 14.36
N ASP A 1178 -17.90 -3.54 14.66
CA ASP A 1178 -18.88 -2.69 14.00
C ASP A 1178 -18.56 -2.57 12.51
N GLU A 1179 -19.49 -3.07 11.69
CA GLU A 1179 -19.63 -2.83 10.25
C GLU A 1179 -19.57 -1.33 9.90
N GLU A 1180 -19.97 -0.45 10.82
CA GLU A 1180 -19.79 0.98 10.72
C GLU A 1180 -18.34 1.39 11.03
N ARG A 1181 -17.64 1.82 9.96
CA ARG A 1181 -16.40 2.61 9.90
C ARG A 1181 -15.90 3.14 11.27
N TYR A 1182 -14.62 2.86 11.57
CA TYR A 1182 -13.83 3.37 12.69
C TYR A 1182 -14.36 4.68 13.27
N SER A 1183 -14.86 4.69 14.52
CA SER A 1183 -15.32 5.88 15.26
C SER A 1183 -14.72 7.19 14.67
N ILE A 1184 -15.47 7.80 13.75
CA ILE A 1184 -14.95 8.81 12.82
C ILE A 1184 -14.94 10.16 13.53
N GLN A 1185 -14.02 10.33 14.47
CA GLN A 1185 -13.70 11.65 15.00
C GLN A 1185 -12.74 12.30 14.01
N ALA A 1186 -13.31 12.95 12.97
CA ALA A 1186 -12.53 13.72 12.01
C ALA A 1186 -11.65 14.73 12.77
N HIS A 1187 -10.36 14.77 12.43
CA HIS A 1187 -9.43 15.71 13.01
C HIS A 1187 -8.73 16.46 11.87
N PRO A 1188 -9.34 17.53 11.32
CA PRO A 1188 -8.90 18.17 10.07
C PRO A 1188 -7.45 18.68 10.10
N PHE A 1189 -6.95 19.09 11.26
CA PHE A 1189 -5.56 19.55 11.41
C PHE A 1189 -4.53 18.41 11.35
N MET A 1190 -4.94 17.21 11.70
CA MET A 1190 -4.11 16.01 11.80
C MET A 1190 -4.37 15.00 10.67
N LEU A 1191 -5.40 15.26 9.84
CA LEU A 1191 -5.80 14.41 8.71
C LEU A 1191 -5.97 12.94 9.14
N ARG A 1192 -6.66 12.71 10.26
CA ARG A 1192 -6.72 11.40 10.91
C ARG A 1192 -7.34 10.36 9.98
N ASN A 1193 -8.45 10.68 9.33
CA ASN A 1193 -9.18 9.70 8.53
C ASN A 1193 -8.41 9.38 7.25
N LEU A 1194 -7.84 10.38 6.58
CA LEU A 1194 -6.97 10.18 5.41
C LEU A 1194 -5.73 9.35 5.76
N THR A 1195 -5.16 9.59 6.94
CA THR A 1195 -3.99 8.84 7.42
C THR A 1195 -4.35 7.40 7.79
N VAL A 1196 -5.48 7.17 8.46
CA VAL A 1196 -5.99 5.81 8.77
C VAL A 1196 -6.22 5.02 7.49
N GLN A 1197 -6.84 5.64 6.50
CA GLN A 1197 -7.07 5.01 5.20
C GLN A 1197 -5.77 4.62 4.48
N ALA A 1198 -4.72 5.43 4.59
CA ALA A 1198 -3.42 5.18 3.95
C ALA A 1198 -2.61 4.03 4.60
N ALA A 1199 -3.01 3.52 5.78
CA ALA A 1199 -2.36 2.38 6.42
C ALA A 1199 -2.56 1.09 5.58
N ASP A 1200 -1.63 0.14 5.63
CA ASP A 1200 -1.82 -1.13 4.91
C ASP A 1200 -2.90 -2.01 5.55
N PRO A 1201 -3.61 -2.83 4.76
CA PRO A 1201 -4.50 -3.85 5.30
C PRO A 1201 -3.75 -4.80 6.25
N PRO A 1202 -4.38 -5.27 7.33
CA PRO A 1202 -5.80 -5.12 7.70
C PRO A 1202 -6.12 -3.83 8.48
N LEU A 1203 -5.16 -2.93 8.71
CA LEU A 1203 -5.38 -1.73 9.52
C LEU A 1203 -6.09 -0.62 8.73
N GLY A 1204 -5.61 -0.34 7.52
CA GLY A 1204 -6.22 0.62 6.60
C GLY A 1204 -6.76 -0.05 5.35
N TYR A 1205 -7.17 0.77 4.38
CA TYR A 1205 -7.86 0.32 3.17
C TYR A 1205 -7.52 1.21 1.97
N PRO A 1206 -6.23 1.35 1.60
CA PRO A 1206 -5.85 2.08 0.41
C PRO A 1206 -6.38 1.32 -0.80
N ILE A 1207 -7.02 2.04 -1.73
CA ILE A 1207 -7.61 1.41 -2.92
C ILE A 1207 -6.56 1.02 -3.97
N TYR A 1208 -5.36 1.56 -3.85
CA TYR A 1208 -4.21 1.22 -4.65
C TYR A 1208 -2.95 1.32 -3.79
N SER A 1209 -2.01 0.39 -3.95
CA SER A 1209 -0.65 0.53 -3.42
C SER A 1209 0.31 -0.08 -4.44
N SER A 1210 1.31 0.69 -4.86
CA SER A 1210 2.35 0.19 -5.75
C SER A 1210 3.26 -0.78 -4.97
N ALA A 1211 3.83 -1.74 -5.69
CA ALA A 1211 5.06 -2.40 -5.23
C ALA A 1211 6.16 -1.34 -4.96
N PRO A 1212 7.23 -1.68 -4.21
CA PRO A 1212 8.37 -0.78 -4.04
C PRO A 1212 8.92 -0.27 -5.38
N LEU A 1213 8.78 1.03 -5.64
CA LEU A 1213 9.27 1.67 -6.85
C LEU A 1213 10.67 2.24 -6.60
N HIS A 1214 11.67 1.73 -7.30
CA HIS A 1214 13.06 2.17 -7.20
C HIS A 1214 13.36 3.26 -8.24
N PHE A 1215 13.81 4.44 -7.80
CA PHE A 1215 14.12 5.58 -8.66
C PHE A 1215 15.59 5.96 -8.62
N PRO A 1216 16.24 6.25 -9.77
CA PRO A 1216 17.55 6.90 -9.79
C PRO A 1216 17.40 8.42 -9.53
N CYS A 1217 18.16 8.96 -8.58
CA CYS A 1217 18.13 10.36 -8.15
C CYS A 1217 19.40 11.16 -8.51
N LEU A 1218 20.35 10.55 -9.24
CA LEU A 1218 21.56 11.21 -9.77
C LEU A 1218 21.27 12.00 -11.05
#